data_AF-A0A651EHT6-F1
#
_entry.id   AF-A0A651EHT6-F1
#
_cell.length_a   1.000
_cell.length_b   1.000
_cell.length_c   1.000
_cell.angle_alpha   90.00
_cell.angle_beta   90.00
_cell.angle_gamma   90.00
#
_symmetry.space_group_name_H-M   'P 1'
#
loop_
_entity.id
_entity.type
_entity.pdbx_description
1 polymer ?
#
loop_
_entity_poly.entity_id
_entity_poly.type
_entity_poly.pdbx_seq_one_letter_code
_entity_poly.pdbx_strand_id
1 'polypeptide(L)'
;MFRAVEIAVSFRPAVVGGRLAPIYLPVLLLLILLFLPGLPAWAQQPITGVVVDDSNNAPIADARVQVQARPETTLFTDANGRFTLSVAGLPGTRFDVAAALAYDAARAINYETAVRTGASPGDDITVRLPRAPTGQDPNYRPAPSSDCRNCHSTQYDQWVTSNHARAARNVRVRDLYSGDGTVGNPLSSAGYVFINSHDPDNSGLCATCHSPNERPLDPGAVKFNEVTSTAGMEGVTCTSCHQLHIINDQVDEIHLLGNAEFFLPQGNRADRHVWGPLADVGSNQMNAFYAPVFSDSRMCASCHEYVTPGTGAPGQETYSEWLASPAADDGVSCQDCHMPPAATAGQIASQGPTRPASQRRDHSFPGVYSGRLGDPVELVLVIEEVAASSVQVRSELTSLVLGHRWPTGVDPRNALLVVEVTLDGEPLTLTEGDVLPFWASAETEVAPGNGDYAGWPGRGYAKVLEGRINGEGPTVRPVPFIDAEDLYAKTTLMPGATDIGHYTFALPPDVQAGAVLEVHGRVLYRRAWRDWAVAKGWTEIEMDEPWEREVTEQTISQAIGGDGVTFTVTALALSGGQVEPDTLEVPQGASANFTVTADPGYSPASPGGTCPAGSFAGDVWTTGPITEDCKVEFVFEANTYTLSFDAQGGTVSPTSVDVTFGEPIGVLPVPVREGHSFTGWNTMPDGSGDTWTAQTAYGVVGDSTLYAKWTVNQYDLTDKIFGDRFEGP
;
A
#
# COMPACT_ATOMS: atom_id res chain seq x y z
N MET A 1 25.26 29.04 67.13
CA MET A 1 24.99 29.94 68.27
C MET A 1 23.91 30.92 67.82
N PHE A 2 22.63 30.68 68.14
CA PHE A 2 21.58 31.68 68.38
C PHE A 2 20.37 30.94 68.98
N ARG A 3 19.81 31.52 70.04
CA ARG A 3 18.90 30.90 71.02
C ARG A 3 17.47 30.71 70.51
N ALA A 4 16.84 29.63 70.97
CA ALA A 4 15.41 29.39 70.95
C ALA A 4 14.66 30.33 71.92
N VAL A 5 13.44 30.73 71.54
CA VAL A 5 12.40 31.23 72.45
C VAL A 5 11.20 30.31 72.27
N GLU A 6 10.92 29.49 73.29
CA GLU A 6 9.67 28.72 73.41
C GLU A 6 8.57 29.63 73.96
N ILE A 7 7.40 29.63 73.32
CA ILE A 7 6.14 30.08 73.93
C ILE A 7 5.23 28.86 73.96
N ALA A 8 5.09 28.26 75.15
CA ALA A 8 4.12 27.21 75.43
C ALA A 8 2.76 27.84 75.77
N VAL A 9 1.70 27.46 75.05
CA VAL A 9 0.31 27.71 75.46
C VAL A 9 -0.37 26.36 75.67
N SER A 10 -0.72 26.06 76.92
CA SER A 10 -1.42 24.84 77.29
C SER A 10 -2.90 24.92 76.92
N PHE A 11 -3.42 23.94 76.18
CA PHE A 11 -4.85 23.75 76.01
C PHE A 11 -5.39 22.79 77.08
N ARG A 12 -6.37 23.24 77.86
CA ARG A 12 -7.30 22.36 78.60
C ARG A 12 -8.65 22.36 77.87
N PRO A 13 -9.26 21.21 77.57
CA PRO A 13 -10.59 21.18 77.00
C PRO A 13 -11.63 21.19 78.13
N ALA A 14 -12.61 22.08 78.04
CA ALA A 14 -13.87 21.96 78.75
C ALA A 14 -14.99 21.96 77.71
N VAL A 15 -15.73 20.86 77.64
CA VAL A 15 -16.94 20.73 76.81
C VAL A 15 -18.15 20.87 77.72
N VAL A 16 -19.00 21.88 77.48
CA VAL A 16 -20.42 21.85 77.86
C VAL A 16 -21.27 22.68 76.87
N GLY A 17 -22.19 21.99 76.19
CA GLY A 17 -23.57 22.39 75.86
C GLY A 17 -23.89 23.71 75.14
N GLY A 18 -24.60 23.61 74.00
CA GLY A 18 -25.56 24.63 73.54
C GLY A 18 -25.22 25.30 72.21
N ARG A 19 -26.17 25.26 71.27
CA ARG A 19 -26.10 25.83 69.92
C ARG A 19 -25.80 27.34 69.91
N LEU A 20 -24.88 27.78 69.03
CA LEU A 20 -24.91 29.09 68.36
C LEU A 20 -24.28 28.95 66.96
N ALA A 21 -24.95 29.51 65.96
CA ALA A 21 -24.57 29.57 64.55
C ALA A 21 -23.70 30.85 64.26
N PRO A 22 -23.34 31.21 63.02
CA PRO A 22 -21.98 31.12 62.50
C PRO A 22 -21.44 32.49 62.01
N ILE A 23 -20.44 33.09 62.66
CA ILE A 23 -19.87 34.36 62.14
C ILE A 23 -18.38 34.51 62.46
N TYR A 24 -17.49 33.57 62.12
CA TYR A 24 -16.03 33.86 62.13
C TYR A 24 -15.19 33.10 61.10
N LEU A 25 -15.79 32.33 60.18
CA LEU A 25 -15.00 31.61 59.16
C LEU A 25 -14.61 32.47 57.93
N PRO A 26 -15.43 33.42 57.42
CA PRO A 26 -15.02 34.20 56.24
C PRO A 26 -14.02 35.30 56.58
N VAL A 27 -13.97 35.79 57.82
CA VAL A 27 -13.02 36.85 58.25
C VAL A 27 -11.62 36.29 58.51
N LEU A 28 -11.52 35.04 59.01
CA LEU A 28 -10.24 34.36 59.22
C LEU A 28 -9.60 33.92 57.90
N LEU A 29 -10.40 33.49 56.91
CA LEU A 29 -9.93 33.18 55.56
C LEU A 29 -9.54 34.44 54.76
N LEU A 30 -10.25 35.56 54.92
CA LEU A 30 -9.89 36.82 54.25
C LEU A 30 -8.59 37.42 54.82
N LEU A 31 -8.33 37.30 56.13
CA LEU A 31 -7.08 37.78 56.74
C LEU A 31 -5.86 36.89 56.43
N ILE A 32 -6.04 35.60 56.16
CA ILE A 32 -4.98 34.71 55.69
C ILE A 32 -4.66 34.98 54.20
N LEU A 33 -5.65 35.40 53.39
CA LEU A 33 -5.45 35.79 51.99
C LEU A 33 -4.89 37.22 51.82
N LEU A 34 -5.10 38.13 52.78
CA LEU A 34 -4.59 39.51 52.74
C LEU A 34 -3.17 39.69 53.34
N PHE A 35 -2.63 38.67 54.02
CA PHE A 35 -1.27 38.68 54.60
C PHE A 35 -0.35 37.57 54.04
N LEU A 36 -0.66 37.04 52.86
CA LEU A 36 0.35 36.47 51.98
C LEU A 36 0.78 37.58 51.02
N PRO A 37 1.78 38.43 51.36
CA PRO A 37 2.50 39.10 50.28
C PRO A 37 2.97 37.96 49.37
N GLY A 38 2.70 38.08 48.07
CA GLY A 38 3.26 37.15 47.10
C GLY A 38 4.75 37.03 47.41
N LEU A 39 5.14 35.91 48.01
CA LEU A 39 6.55 35.57 48.15
C LEU A 39 7.02 35.63 46.70
N PRO A 40 7.95 36.53 46.34
CA PRO A 40 8.53 36.45 45.01
C PRO A 40 8.97 35.01 44.88
N ALA A 41 8.51 34.28 43.85
CA ALA A 41 9.15 33.03 43.53
C ALA A 41 10.64 33.37 43.53
N TRP A 42 11.41 32.78 44.45
CA TRP A 42 12.82 33.09 44.58
C TRP A 42 13.43 32.63 43.26
N ALA A 43 13.52 33.54 42.29
CA ALA A 43 14.09 33.25 41.00
C ALA A 43 15.54 32.88 41.32
N GLN A 44 15.85 31.59 41.17
CA GLN A 44 17.21 31.12 41.40
C GLN A 44 18.13 31.99 40.54
N GLN A 45 19.15 32.58 41.15
CA GLN A 45 20.12 33.38 40.40
C GLN A 45 20.73 32.53 39.30
N PRO A 46 20.96 33.09 38.10
CA PRO A 46 21.60 32.34 37.03
C PRO A 46 23.01 31.94 37.44
N ILE A 47 23.52 30.88 36.83
CA ILE A 47 24.93 30.52 36.89
C ILE A 47 25.62 31.30 35.79
N THR A 48 26.61 32.12 36.13
CA THR A 48 27.45 32.78 35.12
C THR A 48 28.73 32.00 34.93
N GLY A 49 29.45 32.29 33.86
CA GLY A 49 30.77 31.71 33.71
C GLY A 49 31.48 32.11 32.44
N VAL A 50 32.59 31.42 32.22
CA VAL A 50 33.39 31.50 31.00
C VAL A 50 33.80 30.10 30.54
N VAL A 51 33.74 29.85 29.24
CA VAL A 51 34.31 28.67 28.60
C VAL A 51 35.68 29.05 28.03
N VAL A 52 36.70 28.27 28.38
CA VAL A 52 38.08 28.53 27.96
C VAL A 52 38.76 27.27 27.46
N ASP A 53 39.77 27.46 26.63
CA ASP A 53 40.73 26.44 26.25
C ASP A 53 41.55 26.02 27.47
N ASP A 54 41.59 24.72 27.78
CA ASP A 54 42.25 24.21 28.97
C ASP A 54 43.76 24.46 28.98
N SER A 55 44.39 24.48 27.80
CA SER A 55 45.85 24.57 27.67
C SER A 55 46.40 25.98 27.90
N ASN A 56 45.63 27.02 27.57
CA ASN A 56 46.13 28.39 27.56
C ASN A 56 45.15 29.44 28.13
N ASN A 57 43.97 29.02 28.60
CA ASN A 57 42.89 29.88 29.11
C ASN A 57 42.32 30.89 28.10
N ALA A 58 42.54 30.71 26.80
CA ALA A 58 41.92 31.56 25.79
C ALA A 58 40.39 31.37 25.83
N PRO A 59 39.59 32.45 25.77
CA PRO A 59 38.14 32.32 25.73
C PRO A 59 37.66 31.63 24.45
N ILE A 60 36.64 30.78 24.57
CA ILE A 60 36.04 30.06 23.44
C ILE A 60 34.66 30.64 23.17
N ALA A 61 34.53 31.34 22.05
CA ALA A 61 33.25 31.84 21.55
C ALA A 61 32.39 30.73 20.93
N ASP A 62 31.07 30.94 20.90
CA ASP A 62 30.09 30.04 20.29
C ASP A 62 30.09 28.60 20.86
N ALA A 63 30.69 28.40 22.03
CA ALA A 63 30.62 27.15 22.75
C ALA A 63 29.19 26.96 23.26
N ARG A 64 28.61 25.80 22.96
CA ARG A 64 27.30 25.40 23.48
C ARG A 64 27.44 25.09 24.97
N VAL A 65 26.60 25.70 25.81
CA VAL A 65 26.57 25.49 27.26
C VAL A 65 25.17 25.09 27.70
N GLN A 66 25.06 24.07 28.56
CA GLN A 66 23.78 23.62 29.10
C GLN A 66 23.94 22.92 30.45
N VAL A 67 22.86 22.82 31.22
CA VAL A 67 22.77 21.85 32.31
C VAL A 67 22.70 20.44 31.73
N GLN A 68 23.46 19.51 32.30
CA GLN A 68 23.52 18.14 31.80
C GLN A 68 22.13 17.48 31.79
N ALA A 69 21.80 16.75 30.71
CA ALA A 69 20.51 16.14 30.44
C ALA A 69 19.32 17.11 30.30
N ARG A 70 19.58 18.42 30.16
CA ARG A 70 18.58 19.50 30.10
C ARG A 70 18.80 20.41 28.87
N PRO A 71 18.52 19.90 27.66
CA PRO A 71 18.79 20.63 26.42
C PRO A 71 17.97 21.93 26.31
N GLU A 72 16.84 22.04 27.01
CA GLU A 72 16.03 23.25 27.13
C GLU A 72 16.77 24.43 27.78
N THR A 73 17.90 24.18 28.44
CA THR A 73 18.76 25.21 29.05
C THR A 73 19.88 25.69 28.11
N THR A 74 19.93 25.18 26.89
CA THR A 74 21.01 25.45 25.93
C THR A 74 21.14 26.94 25.62
N LEU A 75 22.38 27.42 25.65
CA LEU A 75 22.79 28.73 25.14
C LEU A 75 24.20 28.63 24.51
N PHE A 76 24.68 29.74 23.97
CA PHE A 76 26.03 29.85 23.41
C PHE A 76 26.83 30.93 24.10
N THR A 77 28.15 30.75 24.21
CA THR A 77 29.05 31.76 24.75
C THR A 77 29.23 32.94 23.79
N ASP A 78 29.48 34.13 24.35
CA ASP A 78 29.82 35.31 23.57
C ASP A 78 31.29 35.28 23.06
N ALA A 79 31.72 36.33 22.37
CA ALA A 79 33.09 36.47 21.84
C ALA A 79 34.19 36.41 22.92
N ASN A 80 33.86 36.64 24.19
CA ASN A 80 34.78 36.53 25.33
C ASN A 80 34.60 35.20 26.08
N GLY A 81 33.89 34.24 25.49
CA GLY A 81 33.60 32.94 26.07
C GLY A 81 32.61 32.99 27.23
N ARG A 82 31.95 34.12 27.52
CA ARG A 82 31.10 34.27 28.70
C ARG A 82 29.69 33.73 28.45
N PHE A 83 29.07 33.26 29.51
CA PHE A 83 27.67 32.84 29.50
C PHE A 83 26.90 33.24 30.77
N THR A 84 25.57 33.19 30.67
CA THR A 84 24.63 33.35 31.80
C THR A 84 23.51 32.32 31.65
N LEU A 85 23.62 31.22 32.40
CA LEU A 85 22.77 30.04 32.32
C LEU A 85 21.64 30.11 33.35
N SER A 86 20.40 30.15 32.89
CA SER A 86 19.24 30.09 33.77
C SER A 86 19.03 28.68 34.31
N VAL A 87 18.89 28.57 35.63
CA VAL A 87 18.52 27.32 36.32
C VAL A 87 17.16 27.45 37.02
N ALA A 88 16.46 28.56 36.82
CA ALA A 88 15.17 28.83 37.44
C ALA A 88 14.13 27.76 37.05
N GLY A 89 13.48 27.18 38.06
CA GLY A 89 12.47 26.13 37.85
C GLY A 89 13.04 24.72 37.68
N LEU A 90 14.36 24.55 37.60
CA LEU A 90 14.97 23.23 37.59
C LEU A 90 14.98 22.63 39.00
N PRO A 91 14.76 21.31 39.13
CA PRO A 91 14.83 20.63 40.42
C PRO A 91 16.30 20.53 40.89
N GLY A 92 16.53 20.87 42.17
CA GLY A 92 17.85 20.76 42.81
C GLY A 92 18.47 22.11 43.20
N THR A 93 19.66 22.04 43.80
CA THR A 93 20.47 23.20 44.24
C THR A 93 21.92 23.14 43.76
N ARG A 94 22.24 22.11 42.98
CA ARG A 94 23.55 21.81 42.40
C ARG A 94 23.32 21.30 40.99
N PHE A 95 24.04 21.86 40.03
CA PHE A 95 23.87 21.61 38.62
C PHE A 95 25.21 21.29 37.97
N ASP A 96 25.24 20.26 37.15
CA ASP A 96 26.40 19.93 36.32
C ASP A 96 26.26 20.70 35.01
N VAL A 97 27.19 21.61 34.76
CA VAL A 97 27.18 22.50 33.60
C VAL A 97 28.18 21.99 32.57
N ALA A 98 27.67 21.57 31.42
CA ALA A 98 28.48 21.08 30.31
C ALA A 98 28.73 22.18 29.29
N ALA A 99 29.90 22.14 28.66
CA ALA A 99 30.19 22.93 27.48
C ALA A 99 30.86 22.08 26.39
N ALA A 100 30.53 22.37 25.14
CA ALA A 100 31.13 21.74 23.97
C ALA A 100 31.15 22.69 22.78
N LEU A 101 32.12 22.51 21.89
CA LEU A 101 32.11 23.09 20.54
C LEU A 101 31.80 21.97 19.54
N ALA A 102 30.94 22.24 18.56
CA ALA A 102 30.61 21.26 17.53
C ALA A 102 31.89 20.87 16.78
N TYR A 103 32.22 19.58 16.75
CA TYR A 103 33.40 19.04 16.08
C TYR A 103 33.34 19.35 14.59
N ASP A 104 34.45 19.84 14.06
CA ASP A 104 34.61 20.22 12.66
C ASP A 104 36.02 19.84 12.21
N ALA A 105 36.12 18.86 11.31
CA ALA A 105 37.40 18.36 10.83
C ALA A 105 38.26 19.42 10.13
N ALA A 106 37.65 20.48 9.58
CA ALA A 106 38.37 21.58 8.95
C ALA A 106 38.91 22.60 9.96
N ARG A 107 38.47 22.54 11.23
CA ARG A 107 38.90 23.47 12.27
C ARG A 107 40.30 23.12 12.76
N ALA A 108 41.15 24.14 12.89
CA ALA A 108 42.53 23.97 13.36
C ALA A 108 42.64 23.36 14.78
N ILE A 109 41.67 23.63 15.65
CA ILE A 109 41.60 23.10 17.01
C ILE A 109 40.17 22.65 17.27
N ASN A 110 39.99 21.37 17.55
CA ASN A 110 38.76 20.83 18.11
C ASN A 110 38.90 20.60 19.61
N TYR A 111 37.78 20.39 20.26
CA TYR A 111 37.70 20.30 21.72
C TYR A 111 36.87 19.11 22.17
N GLU A 112 37.32 18.46 23.23
CA GLU A 112 36.51 17.51 24.00
C GLU A 112 35.38 18.25 24.72
N THR A 113 34.28 17.55 24.94
CA THR A 113 33.19 18.03 25.80
C THR A 113 33.62 17.99 27.25
N ALA A 114 33.38 19.06 28.00
CA ALA A 114 33.71 19.12 29.42
C ALA A 114 32.48 19.39 30.28
N VAL A 115 32.49 18.88 31.51
CA VAL A 115 31.42 19.05 32.49
C VAL A 115 31.98 19.60 33.79
N ARG A 116 31.51 20.77 34.20
CA ARG A 116 31.78 21.34 35.52
C ARG A 116 30.69 20.91 36.49
N THR A 117 31.07 20.05 37.44
CA THR A 117 30.10 19.44 38.37
C THR A 117 29.75 20.32 39.57
N GLY A 118 28.49 20.26 40.00
CA GLY A 118 28.03 20.81 41.28
C GLY A 118 28.05 22.34 41.40
N ALA A 119 27.77 23.08 40.32
CA ALA A 119 27.59 24.52 40.36
C ALA A 119 26.27 24.91 41.05
N SER A 120 26.27 25.99 41.82
CA SER A 120 25.12 26.51 42.56
C SER A 120 24.54 27.75 41.89
N PRO A 121 23.24 28.05 42.05
CA PRO A 121 22.68 29.33 41.62
C PRO A 121 23.50 30.52 42.13
N GLY A 122 23.89 31.43 41.23
CA GLY A 122 24.73 32.59 41.53
C GLY A 122 26.25 32.35 41.46
N ASP A 123 26.71 31.12 41.22
CA ASP A 123 28.14 30.86 40.99
C ASP A 123 28.62 31.48 39.65
N ASP A 124 29.86 31.97 39.65
CA ASP A 124 30.61 32.32 38.43
C ASP A 124 31.67 31.23 38.18
N ILE A 125 31.43 30.36 37.19
CA ILE A 125 32.24 29.15 36.98
C ILE A 125 33.13 29.25 35.74
N THR A 126 34.18 28.44 35.71
CA THR A 126 34.98 28.22 34.49
C THR A 126 34.78 26.79 34.02
N VAL A 127 34.41 26.62 32.76
CA VAL A 127 34.41 25.33 32.07
C VAL A 127 35.61 25.30 31.13
N ARG A 128 36.47 24.29 31.28
CA ARG A 128 37.73 24.18 30.55
C ARG A 128 37.61 23.07 29.53
N LEU A 129 37.77 23.40 28.25
CA LEU A 129 37.70 22.41 27.18
C LEU A 129 39.10 21.90 26.82
N PRO A 130 39.38 20.60 27.01
CA PRO A 130 40.60 19.97 26.51
C PRO A 130 40.63 20.02 24.98
N ARG A 131 41.82 20.25 24.41
CA ARG A 131 42.00 20.19 22.95
C ARG A 131 42.00 18.74 22.49
N ALA A 132 41.35 18.49 21.36
CA ALA A 132 41.45 17.21 20.67
C ALA A 132 42.92 16.88 20.35
N PRO A 133 43.35 15.62 20.48
CA PRO A 133 44.68 15.22 20.05
C PRO A 133 44.85 15.38 18.54
N THR A 134 46.06 15.73 18.11
CA THR A 134 46.41 15.89 16.68
C THR A 134 47.16 14.70 16.11
N GLY A 135 47.64 13.79 16.96
CA GLY A 135 48.38 12.61 16.54
C GLY A 135 47.49 11.38 16.44
N GLN A 136 47.78 10.50 15.50
CA GLN A 136 47.14 9.20 15.33
C GLN A 136 48.16 8.06 15.46
N ASP A 137 47.74 6.87 15.90
CA ASP A 137 48.57 5.66 15.93
C ASP A 137 48.15 4.67 14.83
N PRO A 138 48.95 4.48 13.76
CA PRO A 138 48.63 3.55 12.69
C PRO A 138 48.62 2.09 13.14
N ASN A 139 49.13 1.76 14.32
CA ASN A 139 49.08 0.41 14.87
C ASN A 139 47.91 0.20 15.85
N TYR A 140 47.02 1.20 15.99
CA TYR A 140 45.87 1.12 16.88
C TYR A 140 45.01 -0.10 16.58
N ARG A 141 44.64 -0.82 17.65
CA ARG A 141 43.74 -1.97 17.57
C ARG A 141 42.44 -1.64 18.32
N PRO A 142 41.30 -1.56 17.63
CA PRO A 142 40.02 -1.32 18.28
C PRO A 142 39.74 -2.33 19.39
N ALA A 143 39.17 -1.84 20.50
CA ALA A 143 38.78 -2.68 21.61
C ALA A 143 37.52 -3.51 21.26
N PRO A 144 37.37 -4.73 21.80
CA PRO A 144 36.12 -5.47 21.70
C PRO A 144 34.93 -4.70 22.31
N SER A 145 33.75 -4.89 21.75
CA SER A 145 32.50 -4.21 22.18
C SER A 145 32.13 -4.55 23.62
N SER A 146 32.56 -5.72 24.10
CA SER A 146 32.41 -6.12 25.51
C SER A 146 33.06 -5.16 26.50
N ASP A 147 34.09 -4.41 26.08
CA ASP A 147 34.67 -3.38 26.93
C ASP A 147 33.69 -2.21 27.15
N CYS A 148 32.87 -1.89 26.14
CA CYS A 148 31.84 -0.84 26.21
C CYS A 148 30.66 -1.26 27.09
N ARG A 149 30.31 -2.56 27.07
CA ARG A 149 29.22 -3.16 27.88
C ARG A 149 29.29 -2.82 29.36
N ASN A 150 30.50 -2.71 29.91
CA ASN A 150 30.73 -2.43 31.33
C ASN A 150 30.04 -1.14 31.81
N CYS A 151 29.91 -0.15 30.91
CA CYS A 151 29.17 1.08 31.18
C CYS A 151 27.87 1.17 30.38
N HIS A 152 27.82 0.63 29.16
CA HIS A 152 26.71 0.74 28.21
C HIS A 152 25.98 -0.59 27.99
N SER A 153 25.53 -1.23 29.07
CA SER A 153 24.92 -2.56 28.98
C SER A 153 23.67 -2.59 28.10
N THR A 154 22.79 -1.59 28.20
CA THR A 154 21.56 -1.52 27.39
C THR A 154 21.87 -1.45 25.89
N GLN A 155 22.76 -0.56 25.47
CA GLN A 155 23.12 -0.41 24.06
C GLN A 155 23.84 -1.65 23.54
N TYR A 156 24.72 -2.25 24.35
CA TYR A 156 25.40 -3.49 24.00
C TYR A 156 24.40 -4.64 23.80
N ASP A 157 23.45 -4.83 24.72
CA ASP A 157 22.47 -5.90 24.65
C ASP A 157 21.51 -5.72 23.45
N GLN A 158 21.22 -4.48 23.04
CA GLN A 158 20.52 -4.18 21.79
C GLN A 158 21.39 -4.53 20.56
N TRP A 159 22.62 -3.99 20.52
CA TRP A 159 23.54 -4.13 19.39
C TRP A 159 23.92 -5.59 19.11
N VAL A 160 24.22 -6.39 20.14
CA VAL A 160 24.73 -7.77 19.95
C VAL A 160 23.74 -8.67 19.21
N THR A 161 22.45 -8.32 19.23
CA THR A 161 21.38 -9.02 18.52
C THR A 161 21.14 -8.51 17.10
N SER A 162 21.72 -7.36 16.74
CA SER A 162 21.52 -6.69 15.44
C SER A 162 22.30 -7.34 14.30
N ASN A 163 21.92 -7.00 13.06
CA ASN A 163 22.67 -7.39 11.87
C ASN A 163 24.04 -6.70 11.77
N HIS A 164 24.23 -5.54 12.39
CA HIS A 164 25.55 -4.88 12.50
C HIS A 164 26.54 -5.74 13.28
N ALA A 165 26.15 -6.24 14.45
CA ALA A 165 26.99 -7.14 15.25
C ALA A 165 27.27 -8.48 14.58
N ARG A 166 26.44 -8.86 13.58
CA ARG A 166 26.54 -10.12 12.84
C ARG A 166 27.21 -9.97 11.47
N ALA A 167 27.53 -8.74 11.05
CA ALA A 167 27.92 -8.43 9.68
C ALA A 167 29.09 -9.29 9.18
N ALA A 168 30.13 -9.48 10.00
CA ALA A 168 31.32 -10.28 9.67
C ALA A 168 31.08 -11.80 9.62
N ARG A 169 30.06 -12.27 10.33
CA ARG A 169 29.70 -13.70 10.45
C ARG A 169 28.45 -14.06 9.67
N ASN A 170 27.99 -13.17 8.79
CA ASN A 170 26.83 -13.43 7.96
C ASN A 170 27.16 -14.54 6.96
N VAL A 171 26.58 -15.72 7.18
CA VAL A 171 26.81 -16.94 6.41
C VAL A 171 26.61 -16.73 4.90
N ARG A 172 25.55 -16.02 4.48
CA ARG A 172 25.26 -15.78 3.06
C ARG A 172 26.26 -14.83 2.42
N VAL A 173 26.69 -13.80 3.15
CA VAL A 173 27.76 -12.89 2.68
C VAL A 173 29.07 -13.64 2.55
N ARG A 174 29.40 -14.53 3.50
CA ARG A 174 30.59 -15.39 3.41
C ARG A 174 30.51 -16.41 2.28
N ASP A 175 29.33 -16.99 2.02
CA ASP A 175 29.11 -17.88 0.88
C ASP A 175 29.26 -17.15 -0.46
N LEU A 176 28.74 -15.92 -0.56
CA LEU A 176 28.92 -15.07 -1.74
C LEU A 176 30.38 -14.60 -1.89
N TYR A 177 31.09 -14.40 -0.78
CA TYR A 177 32.47 -13.94 -0.80
C TYR A 177 33.45 -15.10 -1.10
N SER A 178 33.52 -16.08 -0.20
CA SER A 178 34.51 -17.17 -0.19
C SER A 178 33.91 -18.56 -0.40
N GLY A 179 32.58 -18.71 -0.39
CA GLY A 179 31.93 -20.02 -0.48
C GLY A 179 32.13 -20.89 0.76
N ASP A 180 32.54 -20.32 1.89
CA ASP A 180 32.86 -21.03 3.14
C ASP A 180 31.90 -20.69 4.30
N GLY A 181 30.81 -19.98 4.03
CA GLY A 181 29.88 -19.49 5.04
C GLY A 181 29.02 -20.57 5.66
N THR A 182 28.46 -21.46 4.82
CA THR A 182 27.61 -22.56 5.26
C THR A 182 28.44 -23.82 5.52
N VAL A 183 28.80 -24.05 6.79
CA VAL A 183 29.66 -25.17 7.19
C VAL A 183 29.04 -26.51 6.81
N GLY A 184 29.78 -27.32 6.04
CA GLY A 184 29.39 -28.67 5.65
C GLY A 184 28.39 -28.75 4.49
N ASN A 185 27.91 -27.62 3.96
CA ASN A 185 27.10 -27.59 2.75
C ASN A 185 28.03 -27.67 1.51
N PRO A 186 28.00 -28.77 0.72
CA PRO A 186 28.85 -28.90 -0.46
C PRO A 186 28.49 -27.91 -1.59
N LEU A 187 27.29 -27.33 -1.56
CA LEU A 187 26.80 -26.37 -2.56
C LEU A 187 27.18 -24.91 -2.24
N SER A 188 27.72 -24.62 -1.06
CA SER A 188 28.16 -23.26 -0.65
C SER A 188 29.15 -22.61 -1.64
N SER A 189 29.96 -23.43 -2.31
CA SER A 189 30.94 -23.00 -3.32
C SER A 189 30.40 -22.95 -4.76
N ALA A 190 29.15 -23.38 -4.99
CA ALA A 190 28.53 -23.37 -6.32
C ALA A 190 27.98 -21.98 -6.68
N GLY A 191 27.76 -21.73 -7.98
CA GLY A 191 27.31 -20.43 -8.48
C GLY A 191 28.35 -19.32 -8.27
N TYR A 192 27.88 -18.10 -8.00
CA TYR A 192 28.75 -16.94 -7.79
C TYR A 192 29.57 -17.04 -6.50
N VAL A 193 30.89 -16.87 -6.60
CA VAL A 193 31.82 -16.74 -5.46
C VAL A 193 32.83 -15.64 -5.77
N PHE A 194 32.77 -14.55 -5.03
CA PHE A 194 33.54 -13.34 -5.28
C PHE A 194 35.05 -13.61 -5.44
N ILE A 195 35.69 -14.32 -4.50
CA ILE A 195 37.14 -14.58 -4.56
C ILE A 195 37.58 -15.54 -5.66
N ASN A 196 36.66 -16.35 -6.19
CA ASN A 196 36.94 -17.24 -7.32
C ASN A 196 36.76 -16.49 -8.64
N SER A 197 35.81 -15.56 -8.67
CA SER A 197 35.53 -14.73 -9.83
C SER A 197 36.55 -13.61 -9.96
N HIS A 198 37.01 -12.97 -8.89
CA HIS A 198 37.85 -11.75 -8.92
C HIS A 198 39.32 -11.99 -8.55
N ASP A 199 40.22 -11.12 -9.04
CA ASP A 199 41.67 -11.16 -8.81
C ASP A 199 42.00 -11.15 -7.29
N PRO A 200 42.88 -12.05 -6.79
CA PRO A 200 43.34 -12.07 -5.41
C PRO A 200 43.91 -10.75 -4.87
N ASP A 201 44.34 -9.81 -5.71
CA ASP A 201 44.94 -8.54 -5.29
C ASP A 201 43.91 -7.44 -4.93
N ASN A 202 42.61 -7.60 -5.25
CA ASN A 202 41.58 -6.57 -5.04
C ASN A 202 40.33 -7.08 -4.28
N SER A 203 40.55 -7.67 -3.09
CA SER A 203 39.51 -8.46 -2.40
C SER A 203 39.09 -7.97 -1.01
N GLY A 204 39.67 -6.90 -0.48
CA GLY A 204 39.31 -6.40 0.86
C GLY A 204 38.04 -5.55 0.95
N LEU A 205 37.37 -5.31 -0.18
CA LEU A 205 36.18 -4.46 -0.25
C LEU A 205 35.07 -4.92 0.70
N CYS A 206 34.74 -6.21 0.74
CA CYS A 206 33.65 -6.70 1.58
C CYS A 206 33.92 -6.46 3.08
N ALA A 207 35.18 -6.51 3.50
CA ALA A 207 35.57 -6.24 4.88
C ALA A 207 35.41 -4.76 5.26
N THR A 208 35.43 -3.82 4.31
CA THR A 208 35.26 -2.39 4.65
C THR A 208 33.90 -2.07 5.24
N CYS A 209 32.88 -2.89 4.95
CA CYS A 209 31.51 -2.71 5.42
C CYS A 209 31.16 -3.75 6.48
N HIS A 210 31.59 -4.99 6.28
CA HIS A 210 31.24 -6.10 7.15
C HIS A 210 32.13 -6.23 8.39
N SER A 211 33.35 -5.67 8.35
CA SER A 211 34.35 -5.71 9.42
C SER A 211 35.20 -4.43 9.49
N PRO A 212 34.59 -3.22 9.53
CA PRO A 212 35.29 -1.94 9.35
C PRO A 212 36.44 -1.67 10.34
N ASN A 213 36.47 -2.36 11.49
CA ASN A 213 37.55 -2.23 12.48
C ASN A 213 38.84 -2.99 12.13
N GLU A 214 38.85 -3.85 11.11
CA GLU A 214 40.08 -4.46 10.59
C GLU A 214 40.87 -3.48 9.70
N ARG A 215 40.20 -2.40 9.28
CA ARG A 215 40.69 -1.37 8.36
C ARG A 215 41.89 -0.54 8.83
N PRO A 216 42.14 -0.25 10.13
CA PRO A 216 43.31 0.53 10.54
C PRO A 216 44.66 -0.06 10.12
N LEU A 217 44.69 -1.27 9.56
CA LEU A 217 45.88 -2.06 9.25
C LEU A 217 46.27 -2.03 7.78
N ASP A 218 45.29 -1.97 6.88
CA ASP A 218 45.48 -1.91 5.41
C ASP A 218 44.12 -1.66 4.70
N PRO A 219 43.71 -0.39 4.48
CA PRO A 219 42.39 -0.06 3.95
C PRO A 219 42.12 -0.70 2.58
N GLY A 220 41.08 -1.54 2.48
CA GLY A 220 40.69 -2.20 1.24
C GLY A 220 41.50 -3.45 0.87
N ALA A 221 42.51 -3.81 1.67
CA ALA A 221 43.37 -4.97 1.40
C ALA A 221 43.03 -6.21 2.25
N VAL A 222 42.44 -6.04 3.44
CA VAL A 222 42.09 -7.17 4.31
C VAL A 222 40.95 -7.98 3.70
N LYS A 223 41.26 -9.18 3.22
CA LYS A 223 40.26 -10.11 2.67
C LYS A 223 39.24 -10.50 3.73
N PHE A 224 37.97 -10.57 3.34
CA PHE A 224 36.89 -10.83 4.30
C PHE A 224 37.01 -12.21 4.98
N ASN A 225 37.57 -13.21 4.31
CA ASN A 225 37.84 -14.53 4.87
C ASN A 225 39.11 -14.59 5.75
N GLU A 226 39.97 -13.57 5.73
CA GLU A 226 41.17 -13.47 6.57
C GLU A 226 40.92 -12.72 7.89
N VAL A 227 39.73 -12.13 8.05
CA VAL A 227 39.29 -11.49 9.29
C VAL A 227 39.23 -12.51 10.42
N THR A 228 40.12 -12.36 11.40
CA THR A 228 40.24 -13.29 12.54
C THR A 228 40.32 -12.58 13.89
N SER A 229 40.46 -11.25 13.94
CA SER A 229 40.51 -10.54 15.21
C SER A 229 39.13 -10.56 15.88
N THR A 230 39.10 -10.47 17.22
CA THR A 230 37.85 -10.40 17.97
C THR A 230 37.00 -9.19 17.56
N ALA A 231 37.62 -8.02 17.40
CA ALA A 231 36.91 -6.79 17.04
C ALA A 231 36.40 -6.80 15.59
N GLY A 232 37.09 -7.49 14.66
CA GLY A 232 36.60 -7.68 13.29
C GLY A 232 35.45 -8.67 13.20
N MET A 233 35.53 -9.80 13.92
CA MET A 233 34.47 -10.81 13.95
C MET A 233 33.19 -10.37 14.68
N GLU A 234 33.26 -9.26 15.42
CA GLU A 234 32.10 -8.54 15.98
C GLU A 234 31.36 -7.68 14.94
N GLY A 235 31.84 -7.60 13.70
CA GLY A 235 31.18 -6.88 12.61
C GLY A 235 31.31 -5.35 12.69
N VAL A 236 30.20 -4.65 12.54
CA VAL A 236 30.12 -3.19 12.73
C VAL A 236 29.88 -2.92 14.21
N THR A 237 30.92 -2.47 14.92
CA THR A 237 30.91 -2.35 16.38
C THR A 237 30.60 -0.93 16.86
N CYS A 238 30.60 -0.73 18.19
CA CYS A 238 30.52 0.59 18.80
C CYS A 238 31.57 1.57 18.24
N THR A 239 32.83 1.13 18.11
CA THR A 239 33.93 1.98 17.62
C THR A 239 33.84 2.19 16.11
N SER A 240 33.24 1.27 15.37
CA SER A 240 33.02 1.43 13.93
C SER A 240 32.13 2.62 13.59
N CYS A 241 31.21 2.99 14.49
CA CYS A 241 30.41 4.21 14.33
C CYS A 241 31.01 5.36 15.13
N HIS A 242 31.30 5.15 16.40
CA HIS A 242 31.68 6.23 17.32
C HIS A 242 33.13 6.71 17.19
N GLN A 243 33.97 6.13 16.32
CA GLN A 243 35.31 6.66 16.01
C GLN A 243 35.39 7.32 14.62
N LEU A 244 34.27 7.46 13.91
CA LEU A 244 34.23 8.28 12.70
C LEU A 244 34.32 9.76 13.09
N HIS A 245 35.46 10.38 12.79
CA HIS A 245 35.70 11.80 13.10
C HIS A 245 35.55 12.69 11.87
N ILE A 246 35.67 12.13 10.67
CA ILE A 246 35.33 12.80 9.41
C ILE A 246 34.21 12.02 8.76
N ILE A 247 33.14 12.73 8.42
CA ILE A 247 32.04 12.29 7.58
C ILE A 247 31.80 13.45 6.63
N ASN A 248 31.95 13.22 5.33
CA ASN A 248 31.87 14.27 4.32
C ASN A 248 30.69 14.04 3.37
N ASP A 249 30.54 14.92 2.38
CA ASP A 249 29.42 14.90 1.43
C ASP A 249 29.69 14.05 0.17
N GLN A 250 30.82 13.33 0.08
CA GLN A 250 31.17 12.45 -1.04
C GLN A 250 30.51 11.07 -0.90
N VAL A 251 29.18 11.04 -0.80
CA VAL A 251 28.42 9.82 -0.49
C VAL A 251 28.51 8.72 -1.56
N ASP A 252 28.90 9.06 -2.80
CA ASP A 252 29.10 8.11 -3.89
C ASP A 252 30.38 7.27 -3.74
N GLU A 253 31.38 7.78 -2.99
CA GLU A 253 32.61 7.04 -2.74
C GLU A 253 32.32 5.75 -1.99
N ILE A 254 33.09 4.71 -2.30
CA ILE A 254 32.81 3.38 -1.78
C ILE A 254 33.14 3.29 -0.27
N HIS A 255 32.13 3.60 0.53
CA HIS A 255 32.19 3.63 1.99
C HIS A 255 33.36 4.50 2.49
N LEU A 256 34.00 4.04 3.56
CA LEU A 256 35.17 4.62 4.21
C LEU A 256 36.35 4.93 3.26
N LEU A 257 36.35 4.47 2.00
CA LEU A 257 37.33 4.80 0.97
C LEU A 257 37.02 6.15 0.30
N GLY A 258 36.82 7.20 1.10
CA GLY A 258 36.63 8.56 0.58
C GLY A 258 35.55 9.36 1.30
N ASN A 259 34.50 8.71 1.82
CA ASN A 259 33.35 9.42 2.40
C ASN A 259 33.42 9.62 3.93
N ALA A 260 34.24 8.83 4.64
CA ALA A 260 34.43 8.95 6.08
C ALA A 260 35.81 8.43 6.55
N GLU A 261 36.30 8.95 7.68
CA GLU A 261 37.61 8.60 8.27
C GLU A 261 37.49 8.23 9.75
N PHE A 262 38.21 7.18 10.15
CA PHE A 262 38.39 6.78 11.53
C PHE A 262 39.48 7.58 12.23
N PHE A 263 39.22 8.02 13.45
CA PHE A 263 40.27 8.50 14.32
C PHE A 263 40.96 7.31 14.97
N LEU A 264 42.30 7.26 14.90
CA LEU A 264 43.12 6.20 15.50
C LEU A 264 43.84 6.74 16.76
N PRO A 265 43.33 6.51 17.98
CA PRO A 265 43.90 7.07 19.21
C PRO A 265 45.37 6.73 19.45
N GLN A 266 46.15 7.69 19.96
CA GLN A 266 47.51 7.44 20.43
C GLN A 266 47.49 6.76 21.81
N GLY A 267 47.97 5.51 21.89
CA GLY A 267 48.18 4.82 23.17
C GLY A 267 47.36 3.55 23.35
N ASN A 268 47.40 2.99 24.57
CA ASN A 268 46.67 1.76 24.89
C ASN A 268 45.16 2.05 25.13
N ARG A 269 44.37 0.97 25.33
CA ARG A 269 42.90 0.95 25.52
C ARG A 269 42.29 1.98 26.48
N ALA A 270 43.07 2.68 27.31
CA ALA A 270 42.62 3.72 28.21
C ALA A 270 42.26 5.04 27.52
N ASP A 271 42.76 5.31 26.30
CA ASP A 271 42.53 6.57 25.59
C ASP A 271 41.44 6.43 24.51
N ARG A 272 40.18 6.34 24.97
CA ARG A 272 39.02 6.10 24.08
C ARG A 272 38.43 7.42 23.61
N HIS A 273 38.59 7.72 22.34
CA HIS A 273 37.97 8.87 21.69
C HIS A 273 36.67 8.45 21.02
N VAL A 274 35.57 9.16 21.32
CA VAL A 274 34.25 8.87 20.75
C VAL A 274 33.52 10.14 20.33
N TRP A 275 32.84 10.08 19.17
CA TRP A 275 32.02 11.14 18.63
C TRP A 275 30.54 10.79 18.78
N GLY A 276 29.71 11.78 19.08
CA GLY A 276 28.27 11.55 19.22
C GLY A 276 27.45 12.85 19.28
N PRO A 277 26.11 12.73 19.23
CA PRO A 277 25.23 13.88 19.01
C PRO A 277 24.94 14.69 20.28
N LEU A 278 25.40 14.26 21.46
CA LEU A 278 25.11 14.92 22.73
C LEU A 278 26.25 15.85 23.14
N ALA A 279 25.93 17.14 23.30
CA ALA A 279 26.88 18.19 23.64
C ALA A 279 27.26 18.25 25.14
N ASP A 280 26.80 17.29 25.94
CA ASP A 280 26.92 17.32 27.40
C ASP A 280 27.43 16.00 27.99
N VAL A 281 28.13 15.22 27.18
CA VAL A 281 28.78 13.97 27.60
C VAL A 281 30.21 14.29 28.01
N GLY A 282 30.50 14.25 29.31
CA GLY A 282 31.86 14.29 29.84
C GLY A 282 32.15 13.01 30.63
N SER A 283 33.37 12.51 30.55
CA SER A 283 33.78 11.29 31.27
C SER A 283 35.27 11.33 31.61
N ASN A 284 35.63 10.64 32.68
CA ASN A 284 37.01 10.44 33.09
C ASN A 284 37.58 9.12 32.51
N GLN A 285 36.75 8.38 31.77
CA GLN A 285 37.03 7.05 31.21
C GLN A 285 36.99 7.02 29.68
N MET A 286 36.46 8.07 29.04
CA MET A 286 36.45 8.26 27.59
C MET A 286 36.46 9.76 27.26
N ASN A 287 37.10 10.11 26.15
CA ASN A 287 37.14 11.46 25.61
C ASN A 287 36.00 11.60 24.60
N ALA A 288 35.00 12.41 24.91
CA ALA A 288 33.79 12.53 24.13
C ALA A 288 33.75 13.86 23.35
N PHE A 289 33.43 13.78 22.06
CA PHE A 289 33.33 14.93 21.17
C PHE A 289 31.88 15.12 20.73
N TYR A 290 31.42 16.37 20.81
CA TYR A 290 30.11 16.74 20.30
C TYR A 290 30.16 16.83 18.77
N ALA A 291 29.49 15.90 18.09
CA ALA A 291 29.46 15.78 16.64
C ALA A 291 28.01 15.78 16.14
N PRO A 292 27.47 16.93 15.72
CA PRO A 292 26.08 17.04 15.25
C PRO A 292 25.74 16.10 14.09
N VAL A 293 26.71 15.76 13.24
CA VAL A 293 26.54 14.83 12.10
C VAL A 293 26.05 13.44 12.52
N PHE A 294 26.22 13.04 13.79
CA PHE A 294 25.68 11.77 14.30
C PHE A 294 24.14 11.78 14.45
N SER A 295 23.50 12.94 14.34
CA SER A 295 22.05 13.08 14.19
C SER A 295 21.59 13.24 12.74
N ASP A 296 22.51 13.23 11.77
CA ASP A 296 22.24 13.40 10.35
C ASP A 296 22.30 12.03 9.65
N SER A 297 21.42 11.80 8.67
CA SER A 297 21.41 10.57 7.87
C SER A 297 22.71 10.33 7.09
N ARG A 298 23.53 11.37 6.84
CA ARG A 298 24.87 11.27 6.25
C ARG A 298 25.81 10.35 7.03
N MET A 299 25.63 10.23 8.34
CA MET A 299 26.35 9.24 9.15
C MET A 299 26.08 7.80 8.66
N CYS A 300 24.85 7.50 8.23
CA CYS A 300 24.49 6.19 7.71
C CYS A 300 24.96 6.02 6.25
N ALA A 301 24.98 7.11 5.48
CA ALA A 301 25.46 7.13 4.10
C ALA A 301 26.90 6.64 3.96
N SER A 302 27.74 6.80 5.01
CA SER A 302 29.11 6.28 5.01
C SER A 302 29.21 4.77 4.77
N CYS A 303 28.11 4.03 4.96
CA CYS A 303 28.01 2.63 4.59
C CYS A 303 26.78 2.24 3.75
N HIS A 304 25.76 3.09 3.71
CA HIS A 304 24.49 2.79 3.05
C HIS A 304 24.29 3.55 1.73
N GLU A 305 25.35 4.13 1.19
CA GLU A 305 25.43 4.77 -0.12
C GLU A 305 26.78 4.43 -0.76
N TYR A 306 26.79 4.04 -2.03
CA TYR A 306 27.98 3.93 -2.87
C TYR A 306 27.62 3.59 -4.31
N VAL A 307 28.48 3.99 -5.24
CA VAL A 307 28.46 3.52 -6.63
C VAL A 307 29.58 2.51 -6.90
N THR A 308 29.45 1.76 -7.97
CA THR A 308 30.47 0.85 -8.46
C THR A 308 31.68 1.65 -8.95
N PRO A 309 32.89 1.41 -8.40
CA PRO A 309 34.08 2.13 -8.82
C PRO A 309 34.36 1.98 -10.32
N GLY A 310 34.63 3.09 -11.00
CA GLY A 310 34.98 3.13 -12.42
C GLY A 310 33.80 3.21 -13.38
N THR A 311 32.67 2.58 -13.08
CA THR A 311 31.46 2.62 -13.94
C THR A 311 30.42 3.62 -13.46
N GLY A 312 30.34 3.86 -12.15
CA GLY A 312 29.32 4.72 -11.54
C GLY A 312 27.95 4.06 -11.42
N ALA A 313 27.83 2.76 -11.69
CA ALA A 313 26.57 2.03 -11.53
C ALA A 313 26.10 2.05 -10.05
N PRO A 314 24.79 2.09 -9.76
CA PRO A 314 24.30 2.30 -8.41
C PRO A 314 24.42 1.03 -7.55
N GLY A 315 25.45 0.95 -6.69
CA GLY A 315 25.69 -0.21 -5.83
C GLY A 315 24.72 -0.28 -4.65
N GLN A 316 24.70 0.75 -3.81
CA GLN A 316 23.64 0.99 -2.83
C GLN A 316 23.28 2.47 -2.83
N GLU A 317 21.99 2.76 -2.77
CA GLU A 317 21.47 4.12 -2.97
C GLU A 317 20.43 4.50 -1.90
N THR A 318 20.52 3.88 -0.72
CA THR A 318 19.51 4.04 0.34
C THR A 318 19.49 5.48 0.86
N TYR A 319 20.64 6.16 0.91
CA TYR A 319 20.69 7.56 1.33
C TYR A 319 20.07 8.48 0.27
N SER A 320 20.41 8.26 -1.00
CA SER A 320 19.83 9.05 -2.10
C SER A 320 18.32 8.81 -2.26
N GLU A 321 17.86 7.58 -2.03
CA GLU A 321 16.42 7.26 -1.95
C GLU A 321 15.72 7.99 -0.80
N TRP A 322 16.40 8.11 0.35
CA TRP A 322 15.91 8.90 1.48
C TRP A 322 15.88 10.37 1.21
N LEU A 323 16.93 10.92 0.62
CA LEU A 323 17.00 12.34 0.27
C LEU A 323 15.87 12.75 -0.69
N ALA A 324 15.39 11.82 -1.52
CA ALA A 324 14.26 12.00 -2.42
C ALA A 324 12.88 11.68 -1.80
N SER A 325 12.81 11.37 -0.51
CA SER A 325 11.58 10.96 0.19
C SER A 325 10.93 12.12 0.97
N PRO A 326 9.61 12.07 1.22
CA PRO A 326 8.94 13.01 2.13
C PRO A 326 9.54 13.03 3.55
N ALA A 327 10.13 11.91 4.00
CA ALA A 327 10.77 11.85 5.32
C ALA A 327 11.97 12.80 5.41
N ALA A 328 12.77 12.94 4.35
CA ALA A 328 13.87 13.90 4.34
C ALA A 328 13.35 15.36 4.34
N ASP A 329 12.29 15.64 3.58
CA ASP A 329 11.64 16.96 3.56
C ASP A 329 11.10 17.36 4.94
N ASP A 330 10.56 16.39 5.67
CA ASP A 330 10.06 16.56 7.05
C ASP A 330 11.17 16.53 8.12
N GLY A 331 12.43 16.37 7.71
CA GLY A 331 13.59 16.33 8.61
C GLY A 331 13.69 15.05 9.46
N VAL A 332 12.97 13.98 9.09
CA VAL A 332 13.03 12.67 9.73
C VAL A 332 14.28 11.94 9.26
N SER A 333 15.22 11.70 10.17
CA SER A 333 16.49 11.06 9.82
C SER A 333 16.42 9.53 9.88
N CYS A 334 17.42 8.85 9.31
CA CYS A 334 17.53 7.39 9.42
C CYS A 334 17.48 6.93 10.89
N GLN A 335 18.12 7.69 11.79
CA GLN A 335 18.16 7.42 13.22
C GLN A 335 16.79 7.51 13.90
N ASP A 336 15.84 8.29 13.38
CA ASP A 336 14.53 8.40 14.03
C ASP A 336 13.69 7.13 13.87
N CYS A 337 13.82 6.42 12.75
CA CYS A 337 13.16 5.14 12.51
C CYS A 337 14.02 3.94 12.94
N HIS A 338 15.32 3.95 12.65
CA HIS A 338 16.22 2.81 12.88
C HIS A 338 17.02 2.88 14.19
N MET A 339 16.98 4.01 14.89
CA MET A 339 17.50 4.16 16.26
C MET A 339 16.50 4.94 17.12
N PRO A 340 15.25 4.48 17.21
CA PRO A 340 14.18 5.27 17.81
C PRO A 340 14.50 5.64 19.26
N PRO A 341 13.92 6.73 19.77
CA PRO A 341 13.97 7.06 21.18
C PRO A 341 13.60 5.88 22.07
N ALA A 342 14.28 5.74 23.21
CA ALA A 342 13.91 4.75 24.21
C ALA A 342 12.49 5.02 24.71
N ALA A 343 11.78 3.97 25.13
CA ALA A 343 10.41 4.11 25.64
C ALA A 343 10.33 4.92 26.95
N THR A 344 11.41 4.95 27.74
CA THR A 344 11.43 5.59 29.06
C THR A 344 12.71 6.39 29.31
N ALA A 345 12.63 7.35 30.23
CA ALA A 345 13.80 8.05 30.75
C ALA A 345 14.75 7.08 31.46
N GLY A 346 16.04 7.40 31.47
CA GLY A 346 17.06 6.55 32.10
C GLY A 346 18.48 6.98 31.76
N GLN A 347 19.45 6.19 32.17
CA GLN A 347 20.86 6.46 31.90
C GLN A 347 21.29 5.87 30.54
N ILE A 348 22.30 6.47 29.92
CA ILE A 348 23.01 5.91 28.75
C ILE A 348 24.21 5.07 29.20
N ALA A 349 24.86 5.47 30.30
CA ALA A 349 26.01 4.78 30.88
C ALA A 349 25.81 4.60 32.39
N SER A 350 26.36 3.53 32.98
CA SER A 350 26.50 3.44 34.44
C SER A 350 27.35 4.64 34.89
N GLN A 351 26.85 5.44 35.83
CA GLN A 351 27.38 6.76 36.26
C GLN A 351 27.03 7.99 35.40
N GLY A 352 26.28 7.84 34.30
CA GLY A 352 25.76 9.00 33.57
C GLY A 352 24.52 9.63 34.23
N PRO A 353 24.09 10.83 33.82
CA PRO A 353 22.84 11.42 34.29
C PRO A 353 21.63 10.63 33.78
N THR A 354 20.52 10.69 34.52
CA THR A 354 19.22 10.27 33.99
C THR A 354 18.75 11.26 32.94
N ARG A 355 18.48 10.78 31.74
CA ARG A 355 18.06 11.59 30.58
C ARG A 355 16.63 11.27 30.16
N PRO A 356 15.92 12.22 29.53
CA PRO A 356 14.66 11.95 28.85
C PRO A 356 14.80 10.82 27.81
N ALA A 357 13.70 10.12 27.56
CA ALA A 357 13.60 9.06 26.55
C ALA A 357 14.13 9.50 25.16
N SER A 358 13.80 10.74 24.76
CA SER A 358 14.22 11.35 23.48
C SER A 358 15.73 11.48 23.28
N GLN A 359 16.53 11.44 24.36
CA GLN A 359 17.99 11.51 24.28
C GLN A 359 18.67 10.14 24.31
N ARG A 360 17.90 9.06 24.41
CA ARG A 360 18.41 7.70 24.48
C ARG A 360 18.00 6.99 23.21
N ARG A 361 18.95 6.65 22.35
CA ARG A 361 18.69 6.01 21.05
C ARG A 361 18.85 4.49 21.17
N ASP A 362 17.89 3.74 20.63
CA ASP A 362 17.95 2.28 20.55
C ASP A 362 19.02 1.84 19.54
N HIS A 363 19.79 0.79 19.87
CA HIS A 363 20.86 0.25 19.03
C HIS A 363 20.54 -1.15 18.48
N SER A 364 19.26 -1.49 18.30
CA SER A 364 18.86 -2.76 17.68
C SER A 364 18.90 -2.72 16.15
N PHE A 365 18.85 -1.51 15.56
CA PHE A 365 18.87 -1.27 14.11
C PHE A 365 17.83 -2.12 13.36
N PRO A 366 16.52 -1.94 13.64
CA PRO A 366 15.49 -2.76 13.06
C PRO A 366 15.50 -2.66 11.53
N GLY A 367 15.50 -3.81 10.85
CA GLY A 367 15.22 -3.93 9.42
C GLY A 367 13.90 -4.67 9.16
N VAL A 368 13.74 -5.17 7.93
CA VAL A 368 12.55 -5.87 7.40
C VAL A 368 12.05 -7.05 8.29
N TYR A 369 12.91 -7.60 9.15
CA TYR A 369 12.62 -8.83 9.92
C TYR A 369 12.58 -8.61 11.43
N SER A 370 12.73 -7.36 11.88
CA SER A 370 12.74 -7.08 13.32
C SER A 370 11.35 -7.21 13.97
N GLY A 371 10.27 -7.28 13.17
CA GLY A 371 8.89 -7.20 13.64
C GLY A 371 8.54 -5.86 14.31
N ARG A 372 9.48 -4.91 14.37
CA ARG A 372 9.36 -3.62 15.05
C ARG A 372 8.87 -2.49 14.14
N LEU A 373 8.93 -2.67 12.82
CA LEU A 373 8.60 -1.64 11.83
C LEU A 373 7.31 -1.92 11.03
N GLY A 374 6.51 -2.91 11.43
CA GLY A 374 5.29 -3.30 10.70
C GLY A 374 5.57 -3.90 9.33
N ASP A 375 4.51 -4.13 8.55
CA ASP A 375 4.62 -4.61 7.18
C ASP A 375 5.00 -3.46 6.24
N PRO A 376 5.96 -3.67 5.31
CA PRO A 376 6.48 -2.59 4.47
C PRO A 376 5.57 -2.26 3.26
N VAL A 377 4.55 -3.07 3.01
CA VAL A 377 3.61 -2.92 1.90
C VAL A 377 2.21 -3.39 2.28
N GLU A 378 1.21 -2.87 1.58
CA GLU A 378 -0.18 -3.31 1.64
C GLU A 378 -0.63 -3.77 0.26
N LEU A 379 -1.25 -4.95 0.18
CA LEU A 379 -1.81 -5.51 -1.05
C LEU A 379 -3.34 -5.41 -1.02
N VAL A 380 -3.91 -4.89 -2.11
CA VAL A 380 -5.34 -4.91 -2.39
C VAL A 380 -5.60 -5.58 -3.74
N LEU A 381 -6.58 -6.46 -3.79
CA LEU A 381 -7.05 -7.18 -4.98
C LEU A 381 -8.51 -6.82 -5.22
N VAL A 382 -8.87 -6.70 -6.49
CA VAL A 382 -10.24 -6.43 -6.92
C VAL A 382 -10.54 -7.25 -8.17
N ILE A 383 -11.67 -7.97 -8.18
CA ILE A 383 -12.27 -8.48 -9.42
C ILE A 383 -13.03 -7.32 -10.04
N GLU A 384 -12.55 -6.80 -11.18
CA GLU A 384 -13.12 -5.61 -11.82
C GLU A 384 -14.30 -5.97 -12.72
N GLU A 385 -14.16 -7.06 -13.48
CA GLU A 385 -15.15 -7.50 -14.45
C GLU A 385 -15.12 -9.03 -14.59
N VAL A 386 -16.30 -9.63 -14.69
CA VAL A 386 -16.49 -11.04 -15.08
C VAL A 386 -17.31 -11.04 -16.36
N ALA A 387 -16.64 -11.23 -17.50
CA ALA A 387 -17.26 -11.35 -18.81
C ALA A 387 -17.56 -12.82 -19.15
N ALA A 388 -18.25 -13.07 -20.26
CA ALA A 388 -18.62 -14.43 -20.68
C ALA A 388 -17.42 -15.37 -20.89
N SER A 389 -16.27 -14.84 -21.31
CA SER A 389 -15.07 -15.63 -21.63
C SER A 389 -13.81 -15.19 -20.89
N SER A 390 -13.91 -14.26 -19.95
CA SER A 390 -12.75 -13.75 -19.23
C SER A 390 -13.09 -13.09 -17.89
N VAL A 391 -12.13 -13.09 -16.97
CA VAL A 391 -12.18 -12.30 -15.73
C VAL A 391 -11.04 -11.30 -15.70
N GLN A 392 -11.34 -10.06 -15.34
CA GLN A 392 -10.36 -8.99 -15.14
C GLN A 392 -10.12 -8.78 -13.64
N VAL A 393 -8.86 -8.79 -13.24
CA VAL A 393 -8.39 -8.60 -11.86
C VAL A 393 -7.44 -7.42 -11.82
N ARG A 394 -7.66 -6.51 -10.88
CA ARG A 394 -6.70 -5.47 -10.53
C ARG A 394 -6.00 -5.81 -9.21
N SER A 395 -4.70 -5.57 -9.18
CA SER A 395 -3.91 -5.53 -7.95
C SER A 395 -3.44 -4.10 -7.67
N GLU A 396 -3.33 -3.75 -6.40
CA GLU A 396 -2.71 -2.53 -5.91
C GLU A 396 -1.71 -2.88 -4.82
N LEU A 397 -0.43 -2.57 -5.02
CA LEU A 397 0.62 -2.75 -4.03
C LEU A 397 1.15 -1.40 -3.58
N THR A 398 0.85 -1.02 -2.35
CA THR A 398 1.24 0.28 -1.78
C THR A 398 2.43 0.14 -0.85
N SER A 399 3.47 0.97 -1.04
CA SER A 399 4.58 1.05 -0.09
C SER A 399 4.19 1.83 1.17
N LEU A 400 4.34 1.19 2.33
CA LEU A 400 4.15 1.80 3.64
C LEU A 400 5.47 2.34 4.23
N VAL A 401 6.57 2.20 3.49
CA VAL A 401 7.87 2.74 3.89
C VAL A 401 7.87 4.25 3.72
N LEU A 402 8.35 4.97 4.74
CA LEU A 402 8.35 6.44 4.77
C LEU A 402 9.61 7.05 4.15
N GLY A 403 10.74 6.37 4.32
CA GLY A 403 12.06 7.00 4.21
C GLY A 403 12.93 6.54 3.05
N HIS A 404 12.63 5.46 2.35
CA HIS A 404 13.45 4.98 1.23
C HIS A 404 12.62 4.02 0.37
N ARG A 405 13.16 3.56 -0.75
CA ARG A 405 12.40 2.65 -1.61
C ARG A 405 12.17 1.28 -0.97
N TRP A 406 11.21 0.54 -1.48
CA TRP A 406 10.99 -0.85 -1.12
C TRP A 406 11.02 -1.77 -2.34
N PRO A 407 11.85 -2.83 -2.32
CA PRO A 407 12.97 -3.05 -1.40
C PRO A 407 14.13 -2.03 -1.63
N THR A 408 14.88 -1.67 -0.59
CA THR A 408 16.13 -0.87 -0.67
C THR A 408 17.36 -1.73 -0.37
N GLY A 409 18.55 -1.15 -0.53
CA GLY A 409 19.82 -1.70 -0.11
C GLY A 409 20.67 -2.21 -1.27
N VAL A 410 21.44 -3.26 -1.00
CA VAL A 410 22.31 -3.92 -1.98
C VAL A 410 21.48 -4.64 -3.07
N ASP A 411 22.06 -4.76 -4.26
CA ASP A 411 21.42 -5.25 -5.48
C ASP A 411 20.75 -6.64 -5.45
N PRO A 412 21.12 -7.63 -4.62
CA PRO A 412 20.40 -8.91 -4.60
C PRO A 412 18.99 -8.86 -3.96
N ARG A 413 18.58 -7.73 -3.36
CA ARG A 413 17.26 -7.59 -2.75
C ARG A 413 16.17 -7.41 -3.81
N ASN A 414 15.14 -8.24 -3.76
CA ASN A 414 14.03 -8.18 -4.70
C ASN A 414 12.72 -8.65 -4.03
N ALA A 415 11.58 -8.30 -4.62
CA ALA A 415 10.28 -8.79 -4.21
C ALA A 415 9.41 -9.16 -5.42
N LEU A 416 8.43 -10.04 -5.21
CA LEU A 416 7.49 -10.51 -6.22
C LEU A 416 6.06 -10.32 -5.70
N LEU A 417 5.16 -9.77 -6.53
CA LEU A 417 3.73 -9.95 -6.39
C LEU A 417 3.32 -11.10 -7.31
N VAL A 418 2.87 -12.22 -6.76
CA VAL A 418 2.31 -13.37 -7.49
C VAL A 418 0.79 -13.26 -7.46
N VAL A 419 0.12 -13.36 -8.60
CA VAL A 419 -1.34 -13.35 -8.71
C VAL A 419 -1.82 -14.67 -9.32
N GLU A 420 -2.66 -15.37 -8.60
CA GLU A 420 -3.27 -16.63 -9.02
C GLU A 420 -4.78 -16.46 -9.04
N VAL A 421 -5.41 -16.95 -10.11
CA VAL A 421 -6.87 -16.96 -10.22
C VAL A 421 -7.30 -18.38 -10.47
N THR A 422 -8.26 -18.85 -9.68
CA THR A 422 -8.85 -20.17 -9.81
C THR A 422 -10.36 -20.08 -9.99
N LEU A 423 -10.93 -21.07 -10.66
CA LEU A 423 -12.35 -21.31 -10.78
C LEU A 423 -12.66 -22.68 -10.18
N ASP A 424 -13.41 -22.73 -9.09
CA ASP A 424 -13.67 -23.95 -8.31
C ASP A 424 -12.39 -24.70 -7.92
N GLY A 425 -11.30 -23.97 -7.69
CA GLY A 425 -9.97 -24.50 -7.35
C GLY A 425 -9.08 -24.85 -8.54
N GLU A 426 -9.58 -24.79 -9.77
CA GLU A 426 -8.79 -25.03 -10.98
C GLU A 426 -8.16 -23.72 -11.49
N PRO A 427 -6.82 -23.64 -11.71
CA PRO A 427 -6.16 -22.42 -12.18
C PRO A 427 -6.64 -21.95 -13.55
N LEU A 428 -6.85 -20.64 -13.68
CA LEU A 428 -7.15 -19.99 -14.95
C LEU A 428 -5.87 -19.54 -15.66
N THR A 429 -5.91 -19.52 -16.99
CA THR A 429 -4.81 -19.08 -17.83
C THR A 429 -4.86 -17.57 -18.03
N LEU A 430 -3.75 -16.88 -17.73
CA LEU A 430 -3.58 -15.47 -18.07
C LEU A 430 -3.55 -15.28 -19.60
N THR A 431 -4.37 -14.37 -20.11
CA THR A 431 -4.41 -13.99 -21.53
C THR A 431 -3.83 -12.61 -21.79
N GLU A 432 -3.89 -11.70 -20.81
CA GLU A 432 -3.34 -10.34 -20.90
C GLU A 432 -2.91 -9.86 -19.51
N GLY A 433 -1.84 -9.08 -19.43
CA GLY A 433 -1.28 -8.56 -18.18
C GLY A 433 0.20 -8.89 -18.02
N ASP A 434 0.80 -8.35 -16.96
CA ASP A 434 2.22 -8.58 -16.69
C ASP A 434 2.49 -9.96 -16.11
N VAL A 435 3.67 -10.48 -16.43
CA VAL A 435 4.20 -11.69 -15.84
C VAL A 435 5.48 -11.40 -15.09
N LEU A 436 5.76 -12.25 -14.11
CA LEU A 436 6.95 -12.16 -13.30
C LEU A 436 8.21 -12.35 -14.16
N PRO A 437 9.24 -11.54 -13.92
CA PRO A 437 10.43 -11.46 -14.78
C PRO A 437 11.33 -12.69 -14.63
N PHE A 438 12.27 -12.84 -15.57
CA PHE A 438 13.19 -13.98 -15.63
C PHE A 438 13.97 -14.25 -14.32
N TRP A 439 14.34 -13.19 -13.58
CA TRP A 439 15.07 -13.30 -12.32
C TRP A 439 14.22 -13.83 -11.15
N ALA A 440 12.92 -14.07 -11.38
CA ALA A 440 12.07 -14.82 -10.45
C ALA A 440 12.32 -16.34 -10.50
N SER A 441 13.10 -16.83 -11.48
CA SER A 441 13.49 -18.23 -11.68
C SER A 441 14.95 -18.51 -11.28
N ALA A 442 15.33 -19.78 -11.32
CA ALA A 442 16.71 -20.25 -11.27
C ALA A 442 17.02 -20.99 -12.59
N GLU A 443 18.19 -20.77 -13.17
CA GLU A 443 18.60 -21.44 -14.42
C GLU A 443 18.88 -22.93 -14.20
N THR A 444 19.22 -23.30 -12.96
CA THR A 444 19.38 -24.70 -12.55
C THR A 444 18.03 -25.31 -12.23
N GLU A 445 17.60 -26.30 -13.04
CA GLU A 445 16.32 -27.02 -12.89
C GLU A 445 16.13 -27.50 -11.44
N VAL A 446 15.11 -26.97 -10.77
CA VAL A 446 14.46 -27.60 -9.62
C VAL A 446 13.03 -27.89 -10.04
N ALA A 447 12.48 -29.02 -9.60
CA ALA A 447 11.13 -29.46 -9.95
C ALA A 447 10.09 -28.31 -9.90
N PRO A 448 9.15 -28.23 -10.87
CA PRO A 448 8.07 -27.26 -10.86
C PRO A 448 7.33 -27.23 -9.52
N GLY A 449 7.05 -26.03 -8.98
CA GLY A 449 6.26 -25.84 -7.75
C GLY A 449 7.05 -25.44 -6.48
N ASN A 450 8.38 -25.31 -6.54
CA ASN A 450 9.21 -24.92 -5.39
C ASN A 450 9.64 -23.43 -5.42
N GLY A 451 8.70 -22.51 -5.69
CA GLY A 451 8.95 -21.06 -5.65
C GLY A 451 9.63 -20.47 -6.90
N ASP A 452 9.57 -21.19 -8.04
CA ASP A 452 9.92 -20.63 -9.34
C ASP A 452 8.68 -19.99 -9.96
N TYR A 453 8.75 -18.69 -10.17
CA TYR A 453 7.61 -17.88 -10.59
C TYR A 453 7.83 -17.13 -11.89
N ALA A 454 8.96 -17.28 -12.59
CA ALA A 454 9.12 -16.56 -13.86
C ALA A 454 8.01 -16.96 -14.84
N GLY A 455 7.40 -15.97 -15.49
CA GLY A 455 6.26 -16.16 -16.39
C GLY A 455 4.90 -16.34 -15.71
N TRP A 456 4.83 -16.43 -14.38
CA TRP A 456 3.56 -16.44 -13.66
C TRP A 456 2.94 -15.03 -13.65
N PRO A 457 1.60 -14.90 -13.56
CA PRO A 457 0.96 -13.59 -13.48
C PRO A 457 1.44 -12.83 -12.25
N GLY A 458 1.83 -11.57 -12.43
CA GLY A 458 2.41 -10.82 -11.34
C GLY A 458 3.43 -9.76 -11.76
N ARG A 459 4.12 -9.19 -10.77
CA ARG A 459 5.10 -8.11 -10.95
C ARG A 459 6.32 -8.24 -10.04
N GLY A 460 7.48 -7.88 -10.56
CA GLY A 460 8.75 -7.93 -9.84
C GLY A 460 9.26 -6.54 -9.44
N TYR A 461 9.69 -6.40 -8.18
CA TYR A 461 10.21 -5.17 -7.60
C TYR A 461 11.69 -5.34 -7.23
N ALA A 462 12.60 -4.80 -8.03
CA ALA A 462 14.03 -4.96 -7.78
C ALA A 462 14.86 -3.84 -8.40
N LYS A 463 16.10 -3.73 -7.93
CA LYS A 463 17.18 -3.03 -8.63
C LYS A 463 18.01 -4.08 -9.38
N VAL A 464 17.80 -4.18 -10.68
CA VAL A 464 18.50 -5.14 -11.54
C VAL A 464 19.68 -4.41 -12.19
N LEU A 465 20.89 -4.83 -11.83
CA LEU A 465 22.12 -4.32 -12.43
C LEU A 465 22.53 -5.21 -13.61
N GLU A 466 23.19 -4.60 -14.59
CA GLU A 466 23.81 -5.31 -15.71
C GLU A 466 25.29 -4.97 -15.83
N GLY A 467 26.06 -5.92 -16.32
CA GLY A 467 27.49 -5.73 -16.48
C GLY A 467 28.21 -7.02 -16.85
N ARG A 468 29.53 -6.95 -16.88
CA ARG A 468 30.42 -8.05 -17.26
C ARG A 468 31.19 -8.50 -16.04
N ILE A 469 31.20 -9.80 -15.78
CA ILE A 469 31.97 -10.37 -14.67
C ILE A 469 33.46 -10.10 -14.93
N ASN A 470 34.12 -9.38 -14.01
CA ASN A 470 35.48 -8.83 -14.16
C ASN A 470 35.68 -7.90 -15.36
N GLY A 471 34.63 -7.29 -15.90
CA GLY A 471 34.72 -6.50 -17.14
C GLY A 471 34.99 -7.33 -18.40
N GLU A 472 34.96 -8.65 -18.33
CA GLU A 472 35.22 -9.57 -19.45
C GLU A 472 33.95 -10.34 -19.87
N GLY A 473 33.94 -10.84 -21.11
CA GLY A 473 32.85 -11.67 -21.61
C GLY A 473 31.56 -10.91 -21.94
N PRO A 474 30.43 -11.61 -22.05
CA PRO A 474 29.14 -10.99 -22.34
C PRO A 474 28.56 -10.26 -21.13
N THR A 475 27.75 -9.23 -21.39
CA THR A 475 26.92 -8.61 -20.36
C THR A 475 25.90 -9.62 -19.84
N VAL A 476 25.82 -9.78 -18.51
CA VAL A 476 24.89 -10.67 -17.82
C VAL A 476 23.96 -9.89 -16.89
N ARG A 477 22.84 -10.50 -16.52
CA ARG A 477 21.80 -9.93 -15.66
C ARG A 477 21.16 -11.03 -14.80
N PRO A 478 20.87 -10.78 -13.51
CA PRO A 478 21.42 -9.71 -12.70
C PRO A 478 22.92 -9.93 -12.44
N VAL A 479 23.68 -8.85 -12.32
CA VAL A 479 25.11 -8.89 -11.93
C VAL A 479 25.26 -8.24 -10.54
N PRO A 480 26.16 -8.71 -9.65
CA PRO A 480 26.48 -8.02 -8.40
C PRO A 480 27.01 -6.61 -8.64
N PHE A 481 26.79 -5.69 -7.70
CA PHE A 481 27.21 -4.30 -7.86
C PHE A 481 28.67 -4.12 -8.30
N ILE A 482 29.60 -4.95 -7.84
CA ILE A 482 31.02 -4.76 -8.12
C ILE A 482 31.36 -4.92 -9.61
N ASP A 483 30.56 -5.70 -10.32
CA ASP A 483 30.67 -5.99 -11.76
C ASP A 483 29.67 -5.16 -12.58
N ALA A 484 28.87 -4.31 -11.92
CA ALA A 484 27.83 -3.54 -12.56
C ALA A 484 28.42 -2.43 -13.43
N GLU A 485 27.98 -2.39 -14.68
CA GLU A 485 28.34 -1.36 -15.65
C GLU A 485 27.19 -0.36 -15.83
N ASP A 486 25.94 -0.80 -15.65
CA ASP A 486 24.76 0.05 -15.74
C ASP A 486 23.57 -0.52 -14.92
N LEU A 487 22.53 0.29 -14.79
CA LEU A 487 21.22 -0.09 -14.23
C LEU A 487 20.31 -0.60 -15.36
N TYR A 488 20.00 -1.90 -15.35
CA TYR A 488 19.08 -2.48 -16.33
C TYR A 488 17.63 -2.11 -16.04
N ALA A 489 17.20 -2.25 -14.79
CA ALA A 489 15.83 -1.94 -14.38
C ALA A 489 15.75 -1.55 -12.91
N LYS A 490 14.90 -0.58 -12.59
CA LYS A 490 14.57 -0.21 -11.21
C LYS A 490 13.05 -0.15 -11.04
N THR A 491 12.49 -1.24 -10.54
CA THR A 491 11.04 -1.38 -10.30
C THR A 491 10.69 -1.29 -8.81
N THR A 492 11.63 -0.88 -7.96
CA THR A 492 11.39 -0.69 -6.52
C THR A 492 10.42 0.48 -6.27
N LEU A 493 9.53 0.32 -5.29
CA LEU A 493 8.49 1.30 -4.97
C LEU A 493 9.07 2.49 -4.20
N MET A 494 8.67 3.70 -4.56
CA MET A 494 8.95 4.89 -3.74
C MET A 494 8.10 4.90 -2.47
N PRO A 495 8.52 5.61 -1.41
CA PRO A 495 7.70 5.87 -0.24
C PRO A 495 6.28 6.34 -0.60
N GLY A 496 5.25 5.65 -0.09
CA GLY A 496 3.84 5.98 -0.33
C GLY A 496 3.33 5.73 -1.76
N ALA A 497 4.16 5.18 -2.66
CA ALA A 497 3.72 4.87 -4.01
C ALA A 497 2.86 3.60 -4.05
N THR A 498 1.83 3.62 -4.89
CA THR A 498 1.00 2.46 -5.22
C THR A 498 1.29 2.02 -6.64
N ASP A 499 1.71 0.77 -6.82
CA ASP A 499 1.76 0.13 -8.14
C ASP A 499 0.43 -0.58 -8.41
N ILE A 500 -0.11 -0.38 -9.61
CA ILE A 500 -1.40 -0.95 -10.03
C ILE A 500 -1.16 -1.89 -11.20
N GLY A 501 -1.56 -3.16 -11.05
CA GLY A 501 -1.52 -4.18 -12.08
C GLY A 501 -2.91 -4.56 -12.56
N HIS A 502 -3.08 -4.83 -13.85
CA HIS A 502 -4.31 -5.38 -14.42
C HIS A 502 -4.00 -6.71 -15.12
N TYR A 503 -4.85 -7.70 -14.89
CA TYR A 503 -4.68 -9.07 -15.38
C TYR A 503 -6.01 -9.59 -15.92
N THR A 504 -5.98 -10.15 -17.12
CA THR A 504 -7.14 -10.79 -17.75
C THR A 504 -6.87 -12.28 -17.84
N PHE A 505 -7.79 -13.09 -17.31
CA PHE A 505 -7.73 -14.54 -17.36
C PHE A 505 -8.86 -15.10 -18.21
N ALA A 506 -8.60 -16.16 -18.96
CA ALA A 506 -9.61 -16.85 -19.75
C ALA A 506 -10.59 -17.62 -18.85
N LEU A 507 -11.89 -17.47 -19.12
CA LEU A 507 -12.92 -18.33 -18.56
C LEU A 507 -13.31 -19.43 -19.57
N PRO A 508 -13.60 -20.66 -19.10
CA PRO A 508 -14.20 -21.69 -19.93
C PRO A 508 -15.55 -21.24 -20.53
N PRO A 509 -15.96 -21.75 -21.70
CA PRO A 509 -17.24 -21.34 -22.33
C PRO A 509 -18.50 -21.80 -21.57
N ASP A 510 -18.38 -22.79 -20.68
CA ASP A 510 -19.52 -23.43 -19.98
C ASP A 510 -19.43 -23.29 -18.45
N VAL A 511 -19.08 -22.09 -17.94
CA VAL A 511 -19.04 -21.86 -16.48
C VAL A 511 -20.45 -21.94 -15.90
N GLN A 512 -20.62 -22.79 -14.89
CA GLN A 512 -21.90 -22.95 -14.20
C GLN A 512 -22.18 -21.77 -13.25
N ALA A 513 -23.43 -21.35 -13.16
CA ALA A 513 -23.86 -20.42 -12.13
C ALA A 513 -23.58 -20.99 -10.74
N GLY A 514 -22.95 -20.19 -9.87
CA GLY A 514 -22.49 -20.59 -8.54
C GLY A 514 -21.04 -21.10 -8.50
N ALA A 515 -20.37 -21.24 -9.63
CA ALA A 515 -18.92 -21.50 -9.66
C ALA A 515 -18.17 -20.36 -8.96
N VAL A 516 -17.15 -20.68 -8.18
CA VAL A 516 -16.44 -19.72 -7.33
C VAL A 516 -15.14 -19.31 -8.01
N LEU A 517 -15.06 -18.03 -8.38
CA LEU A 517 -13.78 -17.37 -8.66
C LEU A 517 -13.07 -17.11 -7.34
N GLU A 518 -11.81 -17.49 -7.26
CA GLU A 518 -10.91 -17.10 -6.18
C GLU A 518 -9.65 -16.45 -6.77
N VAL A 519 -9.33 -15.25 -6.31
CA VAL A 519 -8.10 -14.54 -6.63
C VAL A 519 -7.23 -14.56 -5.39
N HIS A 520 -6.04 -15.15 -5.49
CA HIS A 520 -5.03 -15.15 -4.45
C HIS A 520 -3.82 -14.33 -4.91
N GLY A 521 -3.46 -13.33 -4.11
CA GLY A 521 -2.26 -12.52 -4.34
C GLY A 521 -1.30 -12.67 -3.17
N ARG A 522 -0.02 -12.88 -3.47
CA ARG A 522 1.05 -13.03 -2.48
C ARG A 522 2.22 -12.13 -2.79
N VAL A 523 2.79 -11.51 -1.77
CA VAL A 523 3.98 -10.68 -1.89
C VAL A 523 5.16 -11.37 -1.22
N LEU A 524 6.14 -11.78 -2.02
CA LEU A 524 7.33 -12.48 -1.56
C LEU A 524 8.52 -11.53 -1.57
N TYR A 525 9.21 -11.35 -0.44
CA TYR A 525 10.48 -10.63 -0.36
C TYR A 525 11.65 -11.60 -0.31
N ARG A 526 12.66 -11.34 -1.15
CA ARG A 526 13.87 -12.13 -1.30
C ARG A 526 15.11 -11.30 -0.97
N ARG A 527 16.02 -11.93 -0.25
CA ARG A 527 17.35 -11.39 0.08
C ARG A 527 18.39 -11.67 -0.99
N ALA A 528 18.09 -12.58 -1.91
CA ALA A 528 18.98 -12.93 -2.98
C ALA A 528 18.18 -13.20 -4.25
N TRP A 529 18.86 -13.10 -5.39
CA TRP A 529 18.37 -13.69 -6.61
C TRP A 529 18.13 -15.18 -6.38
N ARG A 530 17.01 -15.68 -6.89
CA ARG A 530 16.63 -17.07 -6.67
C ARG A 530 17.68 -18.02 -7.20
N ASP A 531 18.21 -17.75 -8.39
CA ASP A 531 19.28 -18.54 -8.98
C ASP A 531 20.49 -18.72 -8.05
N TRP A 532 20.92 -17.64 -7.38
CA TRP A 532 22.01 -17.71 -6.41
C TRP A 532 21.63 -18.55 -5.20
N ALA A 533 20.44 -18.33 -4.63
CA ALA A 533 19.98 -19.08 -3.47
C ALA A 533 19.86 -20.59 -3.75
N VAL A 534 19.32 -20.95 -4.92
CA VAL A 534 19.17 -22.33 -5.38
C VAL A 534 20.53 -22.97 -5.64
N ALA A 535 21.42 -22.29 -6.40
CA ALA A 535 22.76 -22.79 -6.69
C ALA A 535 23.55 -23.07 -5.41
N LYS A 536 23.40 -22.21 -4.39
CA LYS A 536 24.04 -22.36 -3.07
C LYS A 536 23.39 -23.41 -2.17
N GLY A 537 22.22 -23.93 -2.53
CA GLY A 537 21.43 -24.82 -1.69
C GLY A 537 20.93 -24.16 -0.40
N TRP A 538 20.61 -22.87 -0.45
CA TRP A 538 20.06 -22.16 0.72
C TRP A 538 18.61 -22.60 0.98
N THR A 539 18.44 -23.55 1.90
CA THR A 539 17.14 -24.15 2.24
C THR A 539 16.57 -23.70 3.58
N GLU A 540 17.39 -23.11 4.48
CA GLU A 540 17.01 -22.87 5.88
C GLU A 540 17.18 -21.42 6.38
N ILE A 541 16.52 -21.16 7.52
CA ILE A 541 16.57 -19.96 8.36
C ILE A 541 17.90 -19.94 9.13
N GLU A 542 19.03 -19.71 8.44
CA GLU A 542 20.28 -19.45 9.15
C GLU A 542 20.29 -18.02 9.70
N MET A 543 20.66 -17.87 10.97
CA MET A 543 20.63 -16.62 11.75
C MET A 543 19.22 -16.04 12.02
N ASP A 544 18.22 -16.92 12.15
CA ASP A 544 16.81 -16.59 12.45
C ASP A 544 16.08 -15.82 11.32
N GLU A 545 16.62 -15.78 10.09
CA GLU A 545 15.98 -15.06 8.97
C GLU A 545 16.01 -15.82 7.63
N PRO A 546 14.85 -16.19 7.04
CA PRO A 546 14.80 -16.92 5.77
C PRO A 546 15.31 -16.05 4.59
N TRP A 547 15.75 -16.67 3.50
CA TRP A 547 16.19 -15.93 2.31
C TRP A 547 15.00 -15.40 1.49
N GLU A 548 13.88 -16.10 1.52
CA GLU A 548 12.58 -15.73 0.96
C GLU A 548 11.53 -15.72 2.07
N ARG A 549 10.64 -14.74 2.07
CA ARG A 549 9.53 -14.65 3.01
C ARG A 549 8.32 -14.03 2.35
N GLU A 550 7.14 -14.57 2.66
CA GLU A 550 5.88 -13.89 2.39
C GLU A 550 5.70 -12.71 3.36
N VAL A 551 5.48 -11.54 2.78
CA VAL A 551 5.33 -10.26 3.47
C VAL A 551 3.87 -9.97 3.75
N THR A 552 3.01 -10.18 2.76
CA THR A 552 1.57 -10.04 2.86
C THR A 552 0.92 -10.93 1.80
N GLU A 553 -0.33 -11.32 2.05
CA GLU A 553 -1.18 -12.01 1.10
C GLU A 553 -2.60 -11.48 1.20
N GLN A 554 -3.39 -11.71 0.15
CA GLN A 554 -4.83 -11.48 0.16
C GLN A 554 -5.53 -12.51 -0.73
N THR A 555 -6.68 -13.00 -0.27
CA THR A 555 -7.59 -13.80 -1.07
C THR A 555 -8.94 -13.11 -1.14
N ILE A 556 -9.49 -12.97 -2.34
CA ILE A 556 -10.87 -12.53 -2.57
C ILE A 556 -11.59 -13.58 -3.39
N SER A 557 -12.90 -13.72 -3.19
CA SER A 557 -13.71 -14.66 -3.96
C SER A 557 -15.05 -14.07 -4.36
N GLN A 558 -15.57 -14.55 -5.49
CA GLN A 558 -16.85 -14.14 -6.07
C GLN A 558 -17.52 -15.32 -6.77
N ALA A 559 -18.81 -15.54 -6.51
CA ALA A 559 -19.58 -16.52 -7.26
C ALA A 559 -19.97 -15.97 -8.65
N ILE A 560 -19.67 -16.72 -9.71
CA ILE A 560 -20.08 -16.41 -11.09
C ILE A 560 -21.57 -16.65 -11.23
N GLY A 561 -22.30 -15.66 -11.76
CA GLY A 561 -23.76 -15.74 -11.94
C GLY A 561 -24.55 -15.81 -10.64
N GLY A 562 -23.89 -15.60 -9.49
CA GLY A 562 -24.49 -15.74 -8.16
C GLY A 562 -25.24 -14.50 -7.68
N ASP A 563 -24.83 -13.29 -8.09
CA ASP A 563 -25.51 -12.04 -7.74
C ASP A 563 -25.10 -10.94 -8.75
N GLY A 564 -26.01 -10.50 -9.63
CA GLY A 564 -25.97 -9.15 -10.20
C GLY A 564 -25.91 -8.96 -11.73
N VAL A 565 -25.71 -9.99 -12.57
CA VAL A 565 -25.78 -9.81 -14.03
C VAL A 565 -27.21 -10.07 -14.52
N THR A 566 -27.91 -9.00 -14.85
CA THR A 566 -29.21 -9.02 -15.54
C THR A 566 -29.06 -8.53 -16.97
N PHE A 567 -29.84 -9.09 -17.88
CA PHE A 567 -29.99 -8.61 -19.24
C PHE A 567 -31.35 -7.96 -19.41
N THR A 568 -31.39 -6.87 -20.16
CA THR A 568 -32.63 -6.18 -20.49
C THR A 568 -33.33 -6.94 -21.62
N VAL A 569 -34.52 -7.47 -21.34
CA VAL A 569 -35.39 -8.10 -22.33
C VAL A 569 -36.53 -7.16 -22.65
N THR A 570 -36.63 -6.73 -23.91
CA THR A 570 -37.71 -5.85 -24.36
C THR A 570 -38.77 -6.62 -25.15
N ALA A 571 -40.04 -6.32 -24.89
CA ALA A 571 -41.16 -6.90 -25.61
C ALA A 571 -41.95 -5.81 -26.33
N LEU A 572 -42.24 -6.05 -27.61
CA LEU A 572 -43.04 -5.15 -28.43
C LEU A 572 -44.25 -5.89 -28.97
N ALA A 573 -45.44 -5.39 -28.66
CA ALA A 573 -46.66 -5.77 -29.36
C ALA A 573 -46.83 -4.89 -30.62
N LEU A 574 -46.90 -5.51 -31.80
CA LEU A 574 -47.34 -4.84 -33.03
C LEU A 574 -48.87 -4.66 -33.01
N SER A 575 -49.43 -3.98 -34.00
CA SER A 575 -50.88 -3.69 -34.05
C SER A 575 -51.74 -4.95 -33.92
N GLY A 576 -52.79 -4.90 -33.07
CA GLY A 576 -53.75 -5.99 -32.86
C GLY A 576 -53.65 -6.69 -31.50
N GLY A 577 -52.85 -6.16 -30.57
CA GLY A 577 -52.80 -6.62 -29.18
C GLY A 577 -51.85 -5.81 -28.31
N GLN A 578 -51.61 -6.30 -27.10
CA GLN A 578 -50.78 -5.70 -26.06
C GLN A 578 -49.88 -6.77 -25.43
N VAL A 579 -48.76 -6.33 -24.85
CA VAL A 579 -47.84 -7.19 -24.08
C VAL A 579 -47.46 -6.50 -22.76
N GLU A 580 -47.44 -7.27 -21.67
CA GLU A 580 -47.00 -6.79 -20.36
C GLU A 580 -46.13 -7.86 -19.66
N PRO A 581 -45.01 -7.46 -19.03
CA PRO A 581 -44.35 -6.14 -19.12
C PRO A 581 -43.70 -5.92 -20.50
N ASP A 582 -43.45 -4.65 -20.88
CA ASP A 582 -42.75 -4.29 -22.12
C ASP A 582 -41.22 -4.31 -21.97
N THR A 583 -40.71 -4.37 -20.73
CA THR A 583 -39.29 -4.52 -20.41
C THR A 583 -39.10 -5.27 -19.09
N LEU A 584 -38.11 -6.17 -19.04
CA LEU A 584 -37.71 -6.93 -17.85
C LEU A 584 -36.18 -6.97 -17.72
N GLU A 585 -35.70 -6.89 -16.48
CA GLU A 585 -34.34 -7.28 -16.12
C GLU A 585 -34.32 -8.75 -15.73
N VAL A 586 -33.59 -9.56 -16.49
CA VAL A 586 -33.62 -11.03 -16.35
C VAL A 586 -32.22 -11.53 -16.01
N PRO A 587 -32.04 -12.25 -14.89
CA PRO A 587 -30.75 -12.84 -14.55
C PRO A 587 -30.23 -13.74 -15.68
N GLN A 588 -28.92 -13.73 -15.90
CA GLN A 588 -28.29 -14.61 -16.88
C GLN A 588 -28.72 -16.07 -16.67
N GLY A 589 -29.12 -16.73 -17.76
CA GLY A 589 -29.58 -18.12 -17.80
C GLY A 589 -31.04 -18.34 -17.38
N ALA A 590 -31.74 -17.31 -16.86
CA ALA A 590 -33.16 -17.39 -16.58
C ALA A 590 -34.02 -17.15 -17.84
N SER A 591 -35.30 -17.51 -17.76
CA SER A 591 -36.30 -17.22 -18.80
C SER A 591 -37.16 -16.01 -18.41
N ALA A 592 -37.59 -15.24 -19.40
CA ALA A 592 -38.54 -14.16 -19.25
C ALA A 592 -39.97 -14.63 -19.54
N ASN A 593 -40.95 -14.08 -18.84
CA ASN A 593 -42.38 -14.35 -19.05
C ASN A 593 -43.11 -13.08 -19.43
N PHE A 594 -43.94 -13.16 -20.46
CA PHE A 594 -44.74 -12.05 -20.98
C PHE A 594 -46.20 -12.47 -21.10
N THR A 595 -47.11 -11.66 -20.56
CA THR A 595 -48.54 -11.82 -20.80
C THR A 595 -48.92 -11.10 -22.09
N VAL A 596 -49.44 -11.84 -23.05
CA VAL A 596 -49.77 -11.38 -24.40
C VAL A 596 -51.28 -11.38 -24.56
N THR A 597 -51.87 -10.19 -24.68
CA THR A 597 -53.32 -10.02 -24.80
C THR A 597 -53.66 -9.56 -26.21
N ALA A 598 -54.34 -10.39 -26.99
CA ALA A 598 -54.84 -9.98 -28.30
C ALA A 598 -56.07 -9.06 -28.18
N ASP A 599 -56.16 -8.06 -29.06
CA ASP A 599 -57.36 -7.23 -29.16
C ASP A 599 -58.55 -8.06 -29.67
N PRO A 600 -59.80 -7.67 -29.36
CA PRO A 600 -60.97 -8.35 -29.90
C PRO A 600 -60.92 -8.44 -31.42
N GLY A 601 -61.07 -9.64 -31.97
CA GLY A 601 -60.97 -9.88 -33.42
C GLY A 601 -59.57 -10.24 -33.92
N TYR A 602 -58.57 -10.33 -33.05
CA TYR A 602 -57.21 -10.75 -33.37
C TYR A 602 -56.79 -12.01 -32.60
N SER A 603 -55.76 -12.70 -33.09
CA SER A 603 -55.09 -13.82 -32.40
C SER A 603 -53.57 -13.67 -32.50
N PRO A 604 -52.79 -14.09 -31.47
CA PRO A 604 -51.33 -14.02 -31.53
C PRO A 604 -50.78 -15.04 -32.53
N ALA A 605 -49.86 -14.59 -33.39
CA ALA A 605 -49.07 -15.45 -34.27
C ALA A 605 -47.74 -15.84 -33.61
N SER A 606 -46.92 -16.62 -34.31
CA SER A 606 -45.56 -16.97 -33.84
C SER A 606 -44.72 -15.69 -33.66
N PRO A 607 -44.16 -15.44 -32.47
CA PRO A 607 -43.38 -14.24 -32.21
C PRO A 607 -42.03 -14.26 -32.95
N GLY A 608 -41.56 -13.08 -33.36
CA GLY A 608 -40.25 -12.86 -33.94
C GLY A 608 -39.28 -12.18 -32.95
N GLY A 609 -38.15 -11.70 -33.47
CA GLY A 609 -37.15 -10.96 -32.69
C GLY A 609 -35.81 -11.69 -32.55
N THR A 610 -35.00 -11.24 -31.60
CA THR A 610 -33.65 -11.75 -31.32
C THR A 610 -33.59 -12.64 -30.09
N CYS A 611 -34.64 -12.66 -29.26
CA CYS A 611 -34.66 -13.54 -28.08
C CYS A 611 -34.66 -15.03 -28.47
N PRO A 612 -34.06 -15.90 -27.64
CA PRO A 612 -34.15 -17.34 -27.81
C PRO A 612 -35.59 -17.83 -27.91
N ALA A 613 -35.83 -18.82 -28.78
CA ALA A 613 -37.16 -19.35 -29.06
C ALA A 613 -37.89 -19.79 -27.78
N GLY A 614 -39.19 -19.47 -27.71
CA GLY A 614 -40.03 -19.68 -26.54
C GLY A 614 -41.32 -20.45 -26.84
N SER A 615 -42.22 -20.54 -25.86
CA SER A 615 -43.49 -21.25 -26.00
C SER A 615 -44.64 -20.56 -25.25
N PHE A 616 -45.86 -20.77 -25.73
CA PHE A 616 -47.08 -20.27 -25.08
C PHE A 616 -47.68 -21.30 -24.12
N ALA A 617 -48.13 -20.82 -22.96
CA ALA A 617 -49.01 -21.52 -22.03
C ALA A 617 -50.20 -20.62 -21.69
N GLY A 618 -51.27 -20.72 -22.48
CA GLY A 618 -52.38 -19.77 -22.41
C GLY A 618 -52.00 -18.43 -23.05
N ASP A 619 -52.22 -17.34 -22.32
CA ASP A 619 -51.83 -15.97 -22.69
C ASP A 619 -50.40 -15.62 -22.29
N VAL A 620 -49.69 -16.51 -21.59
CA VAL A 620 -48.30 -16.29 -21.19
C VAL A 620 -47.34 -16.92 -22.19
N TRP A 621 -46.39 -16.13 -22.68
CA TRP A 621 -45.25 -16.58 -23.47
C TRP A 621 -43.97 -16.58 -22.64
N THR A 622 -43.22 -17.68 -22.69
CA THR A 622 -41.96 -17.86 -21.95
C THR A 622 -40.79 -18.03 -22.93
N THR A 623 -39.73 -17.23 -22.78
CA THR A 623 -38.50 -17.32 -23.59
C THR A 623 -37.67 -18.57 -23.27
N GLY A 624 -36.72 -18.91 -24.15
CA GLY A 624 -35.56 -19.72 -23.75
C GLY A 624 -34.62 -18.96 -22.78
N PRO A 625 -33.55 -19.62 -22.28
CA PRO A 625 -32.59 -19.01 -21.36
C PRO A 625 -31.88 -17.78 -21.94
N ILE A 626 -31.83 -16.67 -21.20
CA ILE A 626 -31.29 -15.39 -21.65
C ILE A 626 -29.78 -15.27 -21.36
N THR A 627 -28.98 -14.90 -22.36
CA THR A 627 -27.51 -14.76 -22.24
C THR A 627 -26.96 -13.42 -22.75
N GLU A 628 -27.81 -12.56 -23.29
CA GLU A 628 -27.51 -11.21 -23.78
C GLU A 628 -28.82 -10.39 -23.86
N ASP A 629 -28.71 -9.06 -24.01
CA ASP A 629 -29.88 -8.20 -24.25
C ASP A 629 -30.61 -8.62 -25.53
N CYS A 630 -31.93 -8.76 -25.44
CA CYS A 630 -32.71 -9.24 -26.58
C CYS A 630 -34.10 -8.60 -26.66
N LYS A 631 -34.72 -8.76 -27.84
CA LYS A 631 -36.07 -8.26 -28.14
C LYS A 631 -36.96 -9.38 -28.63
N VAL A 632 -38.20 -9.42 -28.14
CA VAL A 632 -39.30 -10.23 -28.71
C VAL A 632 -40.36 -9.32 -29.35
N GLU A 633 -40.83 -9.70 -30.53
CA GLU A 633 -41.87 -8.98 -31.27
C GLU A 633 -43.10 -9.86 -31.46
N PHE A 634 -44.21 -9.46 -30.84
CA PHE A 634 -45.49 -10.15 -30.95
C PHE A 634 -46.29 -9.59 -32.12
N VAL A 635 -46.61 -10.46 -33.08
CA VAL A 635 -47.46 -10.18 -34.24
C VAL A 635 -48.85 -10.72 -33.96
N PHE A 636 -49.89 -9.95 -34.31
CA PHE A 636 -51.28 -10.36 -34.19
C PHE A 636 -51.92 -10.42 -35.57
N GLU A 637 -52.63 -11.51 -35.86
CA GLU A 637 -53.35 -11.71 -37.11
C GLU A 637 -54.85 -11.49 -36.89
N ALA A 638 -55.49 -10.77 -37.82
CA ALA A 638 -56.93 -10.54 -37.79
C ALA A 638 -57.66 -11.87 -38.04
N ASN A 639 -58.63 -12.18 -37.18
CA ASN A 639 -59.43 -13.39 -37.28
C ASN A 639 -60.37 -13.33 -38.49
N THR A 640 -60.68 -14.49 -39.06
CA THR A 640 -61.72 -14.64 -40.08
C THR A 640 -63.02 -15.13 -39.44
N TYR A 641 -64.13 -14.58 -39.92
CA TYR A 641 -65.48 -14.88 -39.45
C TYR A 641 -66.41 -15.14 -40.64
N THR A 642 -67.53 -15.80 -40.38
CA THR A 642 -68.54 -16.08 -41.40
C THR A 642 -69.64 -15.01 -41.40
N LEU A 643 -69.85 -14.36 -42.55
CA LEU A 643 -70.97 -13.45 -42.77
C LEU A 643 -72.04 -14.12 -43.62
N SER A 644 -73.21 -14.39 -43.01
CA SER A 644 -74.36 -15.04 -43.66
C SER A 644 -75.34 -14.03 -44.24
N PHE A 645 -76.08 -14.44 -45.27
CA PHE A 645 -77.04 -13.61 -45.99
C PHE A 645 -78.45 -14.21 -45.94
N ASP A 646 -79.37 -13.51 -45.28
CA ASP A 646 -80.80 -13.85 -45.26
C ASP A 646 -81.57 -13.00 -46.27
N ALA A 647 -82.06 -13.63 -47.33
CA ALA A 647 -82.81 -12.96 -48.39
C ALA A 647 -84.20 -12.46 -47.97
N GLN A 648 -84.65 -12.68 -46.72
CA GLN A 648 -85.92 -12.20 -46.16
C GLN A 648 -87.12 -12.52 -47.08
N GLY A 649 -87.29 -13.81 -47.38
CA GLY A 649 -88.34 -14.32 -48.27
C GLY A 649 -87.99 -14.30 -49.77
N GLY A 650 -86.77 -13.94 -50.13
CA GLY A 650 -86.19 -14.11 -51.47
C GLY A 650 -85.22 -15.30 -51.56
N THR A 651 -84.39 -15.32 -52.60
CA THR A 651 -83.26 -16.25 -52.75
C THR A 651 -81.94 -15.48 -52.92
N VAL A 652 -80.84 -16.03 -52.41
CA VAL A 652 -79.49 -15.44 -52.47
C VAL A 652 -78.43 -16.53 -52.67
N SER A 653 -77.39 -16.23 -53.45
CA SER A 653 -76.22 -17.10 -53.64
C SER A 653 -74.97 -16.24 -53.88
N PRO A 654 -73.85 -16.49 -53.17
CA PRO A 654 -73.69 -17.44 -52.06
C PRO A 654 -74.52 -17.04 -50.82
N THR A 655 -74.78 -18.02 -49.93
CA THR A 655 -75.53 -17.79 -48.68
C THR A 655 -74.65 -17.26 -47.55
N SER A 656 -73.32 -17.31 -47.70
CA SER A 656 -72.35 -16.73 -46.79
C SER A 656 -71.02 -16.45 -47.50
N VAL A 657 -70.18 -15.64 -46.88
CA VAL A 657 -68.78 -15.39 -47.26
C VAL A 657 -67.91 -15.34 -46.01
N ASP A 658 -66.63 -15.67 -46.14
CA ASP A 658 -65.65 -15.41 -45.10
C ASP A 658 -65.22 -13.95 -45.15
N VAL A 659 -65.15 -13.30 -43.99
CA VAL A 659 -64.73 -11.91 -43.83
C VAL A 659 -63.64 -11.83 -42.78
N THR A 660 -62.65 -10.97 -43.03
CA THR A 660 -61.57 -10.71 -42.08
C THR A 660 -61.94 -9.51 -41.21
N PHE A 661 -61.74 -9.62 -39.90
CA PHE A 661 -62.01 -8.54 -38.97
C PHE A 661 -61.23 -7.26 -39.33
N GLY A 662 -61.93 -6.12 -39.31
CA GLY A 662 -61.36 -4.81 -39.66
C GLY A 662 -61.25 -4.52 -41.16
N GLU A 663 -61.34 -5.53 -42.04
CA GLU A 663 -61.26 -5.36 -43.49
C GLU A 663 -62.63 -5.11 -44.14
N PRO A 664 -62.70 -4.42 -45.29
CA PRO A 664 -63.94 -4.28 -46.05
C PRO A 664 -64.55 -5.63 -46.41
N ILE A 665 -65.88 -5.77 -46.24
CA ILE A 665 -66.61 -7.01 -46.54
C ILE A 665 -66.40 -7.49 -47.99
N GLY A 666 -66.16 -6.57 -48.92
CA GLY A 666 -65.94 -6.91 -50.33
C GLY A 666 -67.26 -7.19 -51.05
N VAL A 667 -67.31 -8.21 -51.92
CA VAL A 667 -68.48 -8.38 -52.82
C VAL A 667 -69.67 -8.96 -52.06
N LEU A 668 -70.75 -8.16 -51.96
CA LEU A 668 -72.03 -8.60 -51.41
C LEU A 668 -72.91 -9.22 -52.52
N PRO A 669 -73.57 -10.36 -52.27
CA PRO A 669 -74.50 -10.94 -53.23
C PRO A 669 -75.74 -10.05 -53.40
N VAL A 670 -76.34 -10.08 -54.59
CA VAL A 670 -77.61 -9.40 -54.88
C VAL A 670 -78.73 -10.44 -54.84
N PRO A 671 -79.61 -10.42 -53.82
CA PRO A 671 -80.71 -11.37 -53.72
C PRO A 671 -81.82 -11.03 -54.71
N VAL A 672 -82.72 -11.98 -54.99
CA VAL A 672 -83.90 -11.79 -55.85
C VAL A 672 -85.17 -12.17 -55.10
N ARG A 673 -86.22 -11.36 -55.23
CA ARG A 673 -87.56 -11.62 -54.68
C ARG A 673 -88.63 -11.12 -55.65
N GLU A 674 -89.55 -12.00 -56.05
CA GLU A 674 -90.60 -11.67 -57.01
C GLU A 674 -91.49 -10.52 -56.51
N GLY A 675 -91.82 -9.57 -57.40
CA GLY A 675 -92.63 -8.39 -57.09
C GLY A 675 -91.95 -7.29 -56.24
N HIS A 676 -90.65 -7.45 -55.90
CA HIS A 676 -89.92 -6.51 -55.05
C HIS A 676 -88.57 -6.11 -55.67
N SER A 677 -88.10 -4.90 -55.35
CA SER A 677 -86.75 -4.41 -55.69
C SER A 677 -85.85 -4.45 -54.45
N PHE A 678 -84.65 -5.02 -54.60
CA PHE A 678 -83.64 -5.05 -53.54
C PHE A 678 -83.06 -3.65 -53.31
N THR A 679 -82.98 -3.24 -52.05
CA THR A 679 -82.56 -1.88 -51.67
C THR A 679 -81.30 -1.84 -50.79
N GLY A 680 -80.78 -3.00 -50.40
CA GLY A 680 -79.55 -3.12 -49.63
C GLY A 680 -79.63 -4.14 -48.50
N TRP A 681 -78.47 -4.44 -47.91
CA TRP A 681 -78.34 -5.34 -46.77
C TRP A 681 -78.43 -4.57 -45.44
N ASN A 682 -79.03 -5.18 -44.42
CA ASN A 682 -79.26 -4.57 -43.11
C ASN A 682 -78.85 -5.49 -41.97
N THR A 683 -78.38 -4.91 -40.86
CA THR A 683 -77.99 -5.70 -39.68
C THR A 683 -79.18 -6.23 -38.86
N MET A 684 -80.41 -5.79 -39.13
CA MET A 684 -81.62 -6.29 -38.47
C MET A 684 -82.69 -6.79 -39.48
N PRO A 685 -83.47 -7.83 -39.12
CA PRO A 685 -84.47 -8.41 -40.03
C PRO A 685 -85.59 -7.45 -40.44
N ASP A 686 -85.98 -6.53 -39.56
CA ASP A 686 -87.04 -5.55 -39.80
C ASP A 686 -86.57 -4.32 -40.59
N GLY A 687 -85.28 -4.26 -40.92
CA GLY A 687 -84.67 -3.18 -41.68
C GLY A 687 -84.36 -1.92 -40.87
N SER A 688 -84.48 -1.96 -39.54
CA SER A 688 -84.19 -0.84 -38.63
C SER A 688 -82.71 -0.69 -38.24
N GLY A 689 -81.89 -1.70 -38.54
CA GLY A 689 -80.45 -1.68 -38.29
C GLY A 689 -79.66 -0.84 -39.29
N ASP A 690 -78.34 -0.97 -39.24
CA ASP A 690 -77.43 -0.27 -40.12
C ASP A 690 -77.38 -0.91 -41.51
N THR A 691 -77.17 -0.09 -42.53
CA THR A 691 -76.92 -0.57 -43.90
C THR A 691 -75.46 -0.92 -44.07
N TRP A 692 -75.17 -2.15 -44.48
CA TRP A 692 -73.82 -2.60 -44.81
C TRP A 692 -73.63 -2.67 -46.32
N THR A 693 -72.47 -2.20 -46.79
CA THR A 693 -72.07 -2.20 -48.20
C THR A 693 -70.77 -2.97 -48.37
N ALA A 694 -70.34 -3.15 -49.62
CA ALA A 694 -69.06 -3.76 -49.94
C ALA A 694 -67.84 -3.06 -49.31
N GLN A 695 -67.99 -1.78 -48.96
CA GLN A 695 -66.94 -0.95 -48.36
C GLN A 695 -67.03 -0.90 -46.83
N THR A 696 -68.09 -1.46 -46.22
CA THR A 696 -68.19 -1.53 -44.77
C THR A 696 -67.11 -2.45 -44.22
N ALA A 697 -66.29 -1.96 -43.29
CA ALA A 697 -65.32 -2.77 -42.58
C ALA A 697 -66.03 -3.74 -41.62
N TYR A 698 -65.63 -5.01 -41.60
CA TYR A 698 -66.25 -6.01 -40.74
C TYR A 698 -65.77 -5.86 -39.29
N GLY A 699 -66.54 -5.14 -38.47
CA GLY A 699 -66.18 -4.84 -37.07
C GLY A 699 -66.80 -5.75 -36.01
N VAL A 700 -67.40 -6.89 -36.40
CA VAL A 700 -68.06 -7.80 -35.44
C VAL A 700 -67.12 -8.93 -35.04
N VAL A 701 -66.99 -9.17 -33.74
CA VAL A 701 -66.22 -10.30 -33.20
C VAL A 701 -67.13 -11.52 -33.16
N GLY A 702 -66.97 -12.42 -34.14
CA GLY A 702 -67.81 -13.60 -34.31
C GLY A 702 -68.61 -13.58 -35.62
N ASP A 703 -69.29 -14.67 -35.91
CA ASP A 703 -70.12 -14.81 -37.10
C ASP A 703 -71.36 -13.90 -37.02
N SER A 704 -71.80 -13.38 -38.17
CA SER A 704 -72.92 -12.43 -38.28
C SER A 704 -73.86 -12.76 -39.44
N THR A 705 -75.07 -12.20 -39.42
CA THR A 705 -76.04 -12.33 -40.51
C THR A 705 -76.56 -10.97 -40.96
N LEU A 706 -76.60 -10.74 -42.27
CA LEU A 706 -77.25 -9.59 -42.90
C LEU A 706 -78.60 -9.99 -43.51
N TYR A 707 -79.55 -9.06 -43.46
CA TYR A 707 -80.94 -9.25 -43.89
C TYR A 707 -81.28 -8.34 -45.08
N ALA A 708 -81.89 -8.91 -46.12
CA ALA A 708 -82.21 -8.16 -47.34
C ALA A 708 -83.39 -7.18 -47.13
N LYS A 709 -83.21 -5.92 -47.54
CA LYS A 709 -84.29 -4.91 -47.56
C LYS A 709 -84.93 -4.80 -48.94
N TRP A 710 -86.25 -4.73 -48.95
CA TRP A 710 -87.07 -4.79 -50.17
C TRP A 710 -88.02 -3.60 -50.26
N THR A 711 -88.28 -3.10 -51.47
CA THR A 711 -89.39 -2.19 -51.78
C THR A 711 -90.37 -2.88 -52.74
N VAL A 712 -91.68 -2.81 -52.47
CA VAL A 712 -92.71 -3.38 -53.35
C VAL A 712 -92.75 -2.61 -54.67
N ASN A 713 -92.71 -3.31 -55.80
CA ASN A 713 -92.82 -2.67 -57.11
C ASN A 713 -94.26 -2.17 -57.32
N GLN A 714 -94.44 -0.86 -57.57
CA GLN A 714 -95.75 -0.32 -57.96
C GLN A 714 -95.88 -0.30 -59.48
N TYR A 715 -96.95 -0.90 -59.99
CA TYR A 715 -97.31 -0.87 -61.39
C TYR A 715 -98.52 0.06 -61.56
N ASP A 716 -98.33 1.19 -62.24
CA ASP A 716 -99.40 2.15 -62.50
C ASP A 716 -100.26 1.65 -63.67
N LEU A 717 -101.49 1.24 -63.38
CA LEU A 717 -102.47 0.81 -64.38
C LEU A 717 -103.39 1.99 -64.73
N THR A 718 -102.98 2.82 -65.69
CA THR A 718 -103.87 3.80 -66.34
C THR A 718 -103.77 3.78 -67.87
N ASP A 719 -104.91 3.43 -68.48
CA ASP A 719 -105.42 3.63 -69.85
C ASP A 719 -104.66 3.12 -71.09
N LYS A 720 -105.04 1.90 -71.52
CA LYS A 720 -105.88 1.75 -72.73
C LYS A 720 -106.61 0.40 -72.73
N ILE A 721 -107.88 0.42 -72.31
CA ILE A 721 -108.87 -0.60 -72.64
C ILE A 721 -110.04 0.08 -73.39
N PHE A 722 -110.34 -0.51 -74.56
CA PHE A 722 -111.51 -0.42 -75.46
C PHE A 722 -111.76 0.78 -76.40
N GLY A 723 -111.96 0.44 -77.68
CA GLY A 723 -112.51 1.29 -78.72
C GLY A 723 -112.41 0.69 -80.13
N ASP A 724 -113.22 -0.33 -80.41
CA ASP A 724 -113.80 -0.69 -81.72
C ASP A 724 -112.89 -1.12 -82.91
N ARG A 725 -112.93 -2.41 -83.29
CA ARG A 725 -113.83 -2.92 -84.36
C ARG A 725 -113.52 -4.38 -84.70
N PHE A 726 -114.59 -5.17 -84.75
CA PHE A 726 -114.75 -6.34 -85.62
C PHE A 726 -114.30 -6.01 -87.06
N GLU A 727 -113.57 -6.91 -87.73
CA GLU A 727 -113.99 -7.70 -88.90
C GLU A 727 -113.02 -8.90 -89.08
N GLY A 728 -113.54 -10.10 -89.37
CA GLY A 728 -112.76 -11.34 -89.59
C GLY A 728 -112.13 -11.44 -90.99
N PRO A 729 -111.86 -12.63 -91.56
CA PRO A 729 -112.06 -14.01 -91.08
C PRO A 729 -110.83 -14.66 -90.42
#